data_AF-A0A3D4CQ40-F1
#
_entry.id   AF-A0A3D4CQ40-F1
#
_cell.length_a   1.000
_cell.length_b   1.000
_cell.length_c   1.000
_cell.angle_alpha   90.00
_cell.angle_beta   90.00
_cell.angle_gamma   90.00
#
_symmetry.space_group_name_H-M   'P 1'
#
loop_
_entity.id
_entity.type
_entity.pdbx_description
1 polymer ?
#
loop_
_entity_poly.entity_id
_entity_poly.type
_entity_poly.pdbx_seq_one_letter_code
_entity_poly.pdbx_strand_id
1 'polypeptide(L)'
;MKILSRLTLPAVLISAVSTILAPTISAQQKIGFIEDFALASDRELALKKLIPGTEDYYYFHALHYQNTRQERKLADTLTRWDKRFPGSSLRKLILNRKALIDYSRFPERSLEHIKRTLKLQFNQQQEGRARSREFPSILEQEEISWDAFLAHALRGTSNLQNLTRGEFFTLLSSGHALTGNQRRDLLSRADDPDLPGLITIILEDLKSPESRGFGEFNVHRALTISQLDELRAARKELIRNENYVHSYLSKLRPGADVNPTIDPGTRRSYLERAWKFVSNLGPSFNSLKAHILYQRLVFDYSQGVHDADRFMTYVKFPRRAFYVNPGWAREERKLWDHPVDLGKNFQKVTGLPSIGTDEPVVRNYLLHFLREAADYKAYAPYFQESWLKAVFAETKIVNGVGDPERWASLLSPSQFQALKDRVDVEFDPGNPERFAISDKVRLRVNLKNVQTLIVKVFEVNTLNYYLTHKSEISTDLSLDGLVTNHERTFDYDDSPQRRVARDFDFPEIEDRRGVWIVEFIGGSKSSRAVIRKGQLDVLSTTIREGEVLTVLDEMHKPADGASIWLGGRLYQCDDKGRTLIPFSNDPGRRTTVIATPDGFASLSQFQHSSEAYQLHAGIRIDREALRPGARATIMIRPTLTVAGQPISLTHLDHVRLVLISTDLEGISTTTTVNDFNVSSDREATHEIRVPNRLSSLDVRLVASVKVASQGQQELELSTNQTFTINGQLRSERIKDLFLSRINGRYKVQLLGRSGEPALGQLLNVTLQRPNFKNTRTFALKTDKSGGVELGALDGIASIKVQTADNHQRLWQLPKHRRTNPGLIHAVAGEKIQIPYSGTLTRKDLALHAFSSAGITSDAFRTLSLKNGFLVADNLEPGDYRLLLKKSNHSITLRIARGTVSNGHVFSDARTLELRERNPSHLTKLSLDGKSLEINVANTGETTRLHVIATRFLPDFDLFGFLGHAPRTGLFSGTSANLPNLYVSGRKIGDEFRYILERRYAQKLPGNMLERPEILLNPWAVRDTGTEGEVLAAGDDYARALTGRAAKGERVKPPSQRGGA
;
A
#
# COMPACT_ATOMS: atom_id res chain seq x y z
N MET A 1 16.95 34.85 -24.54
CA MET A 1 17.08 36.08 -23.73
C MET A 1 17.52 35.72 -22.31
N LYS A 2 17.89 36.73 -21.49
CA LYS A 2 18.72 36.62 -20.27
C LYS A 2 17.88 36.45 -18.97
N ILE A 3 18.58 36.04 -17.89
CA ILE A 3 18.30 36.22 -16.42
C ILE A 3 17.68 35.05 -15.61
N LEU A 4 18.59 34.29 -14.95
CA LEU A 4 18.70 33.96 -13.51
C LEU A 4 17.45 33.63 -12.65
N SER A 5 17.52 32.53 -11.86
CA SER A 5 17.90 32.62 -10.43
C SER A 5 18.02 31.27 -9.64
N ARG A 6 19.13 31.15 -8.88
CA ARG A 6 19.35 30.52 -7.54
C ARG A 6 18.79 29.11 -7.23
N LEU A 7 19.60 28.06 -6.99
CA LEU A 7 20.60 27.76 -5.93
C LEU A 7 20.07 26.86 -4.78
N THR A 8 20.71 25.67 -4.64
CA THR A 8 20.92 24.73 -3.50
C THR A 8 20.61 23.27 -3.88
N LEU A 9 21.18 22.19 -3.31
CA LEU A 9 22.26 21.94 -2.30
C LEU A 9 23.15 20.76 -2.84
N PRO A 10 24.25 20.31 -2.18
CA PRO A 10 25.36 19.64 -2.89
C PRO A 10 25.31 18.11 -2.96
N ALA A 11 26.00 17.56 -3.97
CA ALA A 11 26.35 16.15 -4.10
C ALA A 11 27.74 15.85 -3.52
N VAL A 12 27.97 14.59 -3.12
CA VAL A 12 29.20 14.09 -2.50
C VAL A 12 29.71 12.86 -3.27
N LEU A 13 31.05 12.76 -3.40
CA LEU A 13 31.84 11.66 -3.99
C LEU A 13 31.71 11.39 -5.51
N ILE A 14 32.80 11.65 -6.24
CA ILE A 14 33.54 10.63 -7.02
C ILE A 14 35.05 10.90 -6.82
N SER A 15 35.86 9.84 -6.87
CA SER A 15 37.26 9.78 -6.42
C SER A 15 38.30 9.97 -7.54
N ALA A 16 39.55 10.14 -7.09
CA ALA A 16 40.75 9.44 -7.58
C ALA A 16 41.71 10.07 -8.62
N VAL A 17 42.96 10.23 -8.15
CA VAL A 17 44.25 9.92 -8.81
C VAL A 17 44.97 11.03 -9.62
N SER A 18 46.16 11.37 -9.09
CA SER A 18 47.45 11.74 -9.72
C SER A 18 47.43 12.60 -11.00
N THR A 19 48.20 13.69 -11.12
CA THR A 19 49.59 13.92 -10.67
C THR A 19 49.92 15.42 -10.87
N ILE A 20 50.94 15.97 -10.18
CA ILE A 20 51.94 16.95 -10.69
C ILE A 20 52.83 17.44 -9.53
N LEU A 21 54.11 17.67 -9.82
CA LEU A 21 55.12 18.15 -8.88
C LEU A 21 55.04 19.68 -8.68
N ALA A 22 55.36 20.12 -7.44
CA ALA A 22 56.20 21.25 -6.99
C ALA A 22 56.40 22.54 -7.86
N PRO A 23 56.81 23.70 -7.28
CA PRO A 23 57.22 23.93 -5.88
C PRO A 23 56.56 25.14 -5.17
N THR A 24 56.47 25.07 -3.84
CA THR A 24 56.36 26.27 -2.98
C THR A 24 57.73 26.63 -2.43
N ILE A 25 58.20 27.85 -2.71
CA ILE A 25 59.52 28.33 -2.31
C ILE A 25 59.53 28.85 -0.86
N SER A 26 60.50 28.33 -0.10
CA SER A 26 61.20 28.92 1.07
C SER A 26 60.42 29.42 2.29
N ALA A 27 60.59 28.70 3.40
CA ALA A 27 60.71 29.28 4.74
C ALA A 27 62.19 29.19 5.17
N GLN A 28 62.92 30.29 4.94
CA GLN A 28 64.39 30.32 4.83
C GLN A 28 65.15 30.38 6.16
N GLN A 29 64.94 29.43 7.08
CA GLN A 29 65.64 29.43 8.39
C GLN A 29 66.21 28.09 8.87
N LYS A 30 66.06 26.98 8.14
CA LYS A 30 66.42 25.63 8.67
C LYS A 30 67.78 25.03 8.28
N ILE A 31 68.62 25.71 7.48
CA ILE A 31 69.95 25.18 7.09
C ILE A 31 71.09 25.87 7.86
N GLY A 32 71.13 27.22 7.88
CA GLY A 32 72.29 27.98 8.37
C GLY A 32 72.77 27.64 9.79
N PHE A 33 71.87 27.57 10.79
CA PHE A 33 72.30 27.26 12.16
C PHE A 33 72.82 25.81 12.33
N ILE A 34 72.24 24.86 11.60
CA ILE A 34 72.65 23.45 11.69
C ILE A 34 74.06 23.26 11.14
N GLU A 35 74.37 23.94 10.03
CA GLU A 35 75.69 23.93 9.41
C GLU A 35 76.74 24.62 10.30
N ASP A 36 76.43 25.82 10.80
CA ASP A 36 77.22 26.53 11.82
C ASP A 36 77.54 25.63 13.03
N PHE A 37 76.55 24.95 13.61
CA PHE A 37 76.73 24.11 14.78
C PHE A 37 77.46 22.78 14.48
N ALA A 38 77.27 22.21 13.29
CA ALA A 38 77.91 20.98 12.88
C ALA A 38 79.41 21.19 12.58
N LEU A 39 79.75 22.26 11.85
CA LEU A 39 81.09 22.55 11.33
C LEU A 39 81.95 23.43 12.26
N ALA A 40 81.36 24.11 13.26
CA ALA A 40 82.15 24.92 14.20
C ALA A 40 83.17 24.07 14.99
N SER A 41 84.42 24.56 15.01
CA SER A 41 85.51 24.07 15.84
C SER A 41 85.24 24.25 17.34
N ASP A 42 84.61 25.36 17.73
CA ASP A 42 84.00 25.54 19.05
C ASP A 42 82.47 25.69 18.95
N ARG A 43 81.77 24.64 19.39
CA ARG A 43 80.30 24.59 19.38
C ARG A 43 79.67 25.38 20.53
N GLU A 44 80.38 25.72 21.61
CA GLU A 44 79.84 26.57 22.67
C GLU A 44 79.66 28.03 22.20
N LEU A 45 80.50 28.51 21.26
CA LEU A 45 80.29 29.79 20.58
C LEU A 45 79.07 29.79 19.66
N ALA A 46 78.87 28.73 18.87
CA ALA A 46 77.68 28.59 18.01
C ALA A 46 76.38 28.60 18.84
N LEU A 47 76.35 27.88 19.97
CA LEU A 47 75.18 27.82 20.85
C LEU A 47 74.76 29.18 21.43
N LYS A 48 75.68 30.13 21.62
CA LYS A 48 75.34 31.50 22.08
C LYS A 48 74.48 32.28 21.08
N LYS A 49 74.42 31.89 19.80
CA LYS A 49 73.52 32.49 18.79
C LYS A 49 72.05 32.10 18.97
N LEU A 50 71.75 31.07 19.77
CA LEU A 50 70.37 30.58 19.99
C LEU A 50 69.64 31.41 21.04
N ILE A 51 68.37 31.74 20.78
CA ILE A 51 67.53 32.55 21.67
C ILE A 51 67.15 31.72 22.93
N PRO A 52 67.56 32.14 24.15
CA PRO A 52 67.33 31.36 25.36
C PRO A 52 65.86 31.02 25.62
N GLY A 53 65.59 29.73 25.80
CA GLY A 53 64.26 29.22 26.11
C GLY A 53 63.37 28.92 24.90
N THR A 54 63.90 29.00 23.67
CA THR A 54 63.26 28.41 22.48
C THR A 54 63.47 26.89 22.42
N GLU A 55 62.69 26.19 21.58
CA GLU A 55 62.82 24.73 21.42
C GLU A 55 64.17 24.34 20.80
N ASP A 56 64.65 25.09 19.80
CA ASP A 56 65.97 24.88 19.20
C ASP A 56 67.12 25.14 20.20
N TYR A 57 67.00 26.18 21.03
CA TYR A 57 67.94 26.42 22.14
C TYR A 57 68.08 25.18 23.04
N TYR A 58 66.97 24.60 23.49
CA TYR A 58 67.04 23.39 24.31
C TYR A 58 67.55 22.16 23.53
N TYR A 59 67.16 22.00 22.26
CA TYR A 59 67.58 20.87 21.43
C TYR A 59 69.09 20.86 21.18
N PHE A 60 69.67 21.95 20.66
CA PHE A 60 71.09 21.99 20.35
C PHE A 60 71.98 22.00 21.60
N HIS A 61 71.58 22.66 22.69
CA HIS A 61 72.29 22.53 23.97
C HIS A 61 72.25 21.09 24.49
N ALA A 62 71.09 20.44 24.48
CA ALA A 62 70.98 19.05 24.94
C ALA A 62 71.76 18.08 24.03
N LEU A 63 71.74 18.27 22.72
CA LEU A 63 72.54 17.49 21.76
C LEU A 63 74.04 17.70 21.98
N HIS A 64 74.48 18.94 22.23
CA HIS A 64 75.87 19.23 22.57
C HIS A 64 76.31 18.55 23.87
N TYR A 65 75.57 18.73 24.97
CA TYR A 65 75.90 18.12 26.26
C TYR A 65 75.80 16.59 26.24
N GLN A 66 74.94 16.01 25.40
CA GLN A 66 74.88 14.57 25.15
C GLN A 66 76.12 14.08 24.40
N ASN A 67 76.55 14.77 23.34
CA ASN A 67 77.75 14.40 22.58
C ASN A 67 79.05 14.61 23.39
N THR A 68 79.14 15.64 24.23
CA THR A 68 80.30 15.91 25.12
C THR A 68 80.20 15.22 26.49
N ARG A 69 79.18 14.38 26.72
CA ARG A 69 78.94 13.62 27.96
C ARG A 69 78.84 14.47 29.25
N GLN A 70 78.38 15.72 29.14
CA GLN A 70 78.17 16.63 30.28
C GLN A 70 76.82 16.38 30.97
N GLU A 71 76.71 15.25 31.69
CA GLU A 71 75.42 14.70 32.16
C GLU A 71 74.60 15.64 33.05
N ARG A 72 75.24 16.39 33.96
CA ARG A 72 74.56 17.34 34.85
C ARG A 72 73.90 18.49 34.05
N LYS A 73 74.66 19.11 33.13
CA LYS A 73 74.12 20.16 32.24
C LYS A 73 73.01 19.63 31.32
N LEU A 74 73.12 18.37 30.87
CA LEU A 74 72.07 17.70 30.09
C LEU A 74 70.78 17.53 30.91
N ALA A 75 70.87 17.04 32.15
CA ALA A 75 69.72 16.86 33.04
C ALA A 75 69.02 18.18 33.37
N ASP A 76 69.78 19.23 33.70
CA ASP A 76 69.26 20.58 33.98
C ASP A 76 68.60 21.21 32.74
N THR A 77 69.10 20.90 31.55
CA THR A 77 68.53 21.35 30.27
C THR A 77 67.24 20.60 29.95
N LEU A 78 67.23 19.26 30.05
CA LEU A 78 66.04 18.43 29.82
C LEU A 78 64.90 18.70 30.81
N THR A 79 65.22 19.07 32.04
CA THR A 79 64.24 19.42 33.09
C THR A 79 63.62 20.80 32.83
N ARG A 80 64.42 21.80 32.47
CA ARG A 80 63.91 23.13 32.06
C ARG A 80 63.11 23.06 30.76
N TRP A 81 63.52 22.20 29.84
CA TRP A 81 62.79 21.95 28.59
C TRP A 81 61.42 21.31 28.85
N ASP A 82 61.33 20.31 29.74
CA ASP A 82 60.05 19.66 30.08
C ASP A 82 59.01 20.65 30.64
N LYS A 83 59.44 21.51 31.57
CA LYS A 83 58.57 22.53 32.19
C LYS A 83 58.02 23.54 31.19
N ARG A 84 58.71 23.78 30.06
CA ARG A 84 58.34 24.80 29.07
C ARG A 84 57.69 24.20 27.81
N PHE A 85 58.01 22.96 27.46
CA PHE A 85 57.50 22.24 26.28
C PHE A 85 57.25 20.74 26.58
N PRO A 86 56.26 20.39 27.43
CA PRO A 86 56.06 19.02 27.92
C PRO A 86 55.67 18.01 26.82
N GLY A 87 55.25 18.48 25.64
CA GLY A 87 54.89 17.64 24.48
C GLY A 87 56.02 17.36 23.47
N SER A 88 57.15 18.07 23.55
CA SER A 88 58.16 18.21 22.48
C SER A 88 58.60 16.87 21.85
N SER A 89 58.54 16.80 20.52
CA SER A 89 59.05 15.67 19.73
C SER A 89 60.58 15.66 19.69
N LEU A 90 61.22 16.83 19.61
CA LEU A 90 62.67 16.97 19.66
C LEU A 90 63.25 16.54 21.02
N ARG A 91 62.57 16.85 22.13
CA ARG A 91 62.96 16.36 23.46
C ARG A 91 62.87 14.84 23.56
N LYS A 92 61.79 14.24 23.03
CA LYS A 92 61.64 12.78 22.95
C LYS A 92 62.77 12.14 22.13
N LEU A 93 63.21 12.78 21.04
CA LEU A 93 64.33 12.31 20.23
C LEU A 93 65.64 12.30 21.03
N ILE A 94 65.95 13.36 21.80
CA ILE A 94 67.13 13.40 22.68
C ILE A 94 67.05 12.35 23.80
N LEU A 95 65.88 12.15 24.42
CA LEU A 95 65.68 11.12 25.44
C LEU A 95 65.88 9.71 24.89
N ASN A 96 65.30 9.41 23.73
CA ASN A 96 65.50 8.13 23.03
C ASN A 96 66.99 7.93 22.68
N ARG A 97 67.66 8.96 22.21
CA ARG A 97 69.11 8.93 21.92
C ARG A 97 69.96 8.72 23.18
N LYS A 98 69.57 9.28 24.33
CA LYS A 98 70.26 9.05 25.62
C LYS A 98 70.10 7.60 26.07
N ALA A 99 68.90 7.04 25.99
CA ALA A 99 68.65 5.62 26.28
C ALA A 99 69.49 4.68 25.39
N LEU A 100 69.65 5.00 24.09
CA LEU A 100 70.50 4.20 23.21
C LEU A 100 72.01 4.36 23.50
N ILE A 101 72.48 5.58 23.79
CA ILE A 101 73.89 5.84 24.15
C ILE A 101 74.26 5.16 25.48
N ASP A 102 73.33 5.14 26.43
CA ASP A 102 73.55 4.56 27.76
C ASP A 102 73.35 3.05 27.81
N TYR A 103 72.87 2.42 26.73
CA TYR A 103 72.50 1.00 26.72
C TYR A 103 73.61 0.07 27.21
N SER A 104 74.88 0.34 26.86
CA SER A 104 76.03 -0.46 27.29
C SER A 104 76.41 -0.27 28.76
N ARG A 105 75.90 0.76 29.44
CA ARG A 105 76.13 1.05 30.87
C ARG A 105 74.92 0.73 31.74
N PHE A 106 73.71 0.98 31.23
CA PHE A 106 72.44 0.85 31.95
C PHE A 106 71.37 0.16 31.06
N PRO A 107 71.61 -1.11 30.66
CA PRO A 107 70.75 -1.80 29.68
C PRO A 107 69.30 -1.93 30.14
N GLU A 108 69.05 -2.21 31.42
CA GLU A 108 67.69 -2.39 31.95
C GLU A 108 66.83 -1.12 31.83
N ARG A 109 67.34 0.03 32.30
CA ARG A 109 66.66 1.33 32.16
C ARG A 109 66.43 1.71 30.70
N SER A 110 67.41 1.43 29.85
CA SER A 110 67.34 1.71 28.42
C SER A 110 66.27 0.85 27.73
N LEU A 111 66.22 -0.44 28.06
CA LEU A 111 65.17 -1.35 27.61
C LEU A 111 63.80 -0.92 28.14
N GLU A 112 63.64 -0.61 29.42
CA GLU A 112 62.36 -0.16 29.99
C GLU A 112 61.83 1.10 29.29
N HIS A 113 62.69 2.09 29.05
CA HIS A 113 62.35 3.29 28.27
C HIS A 113 61.88 2.95 26.85
N ILE A 114 62.56 2.01 26.17
CA ILE A 114 62.17 1.54 24.83
C ILE A 114 60.83 0.80 24.88
N LYS A 115 60.64 -0.14 25.82
CA LYS A 115 59.40 -0.90 26.01
C LYS A 115 58.20 0.04 26.21
N ARG A 116 58.35 1.04 27.08
CA ARG A 116 57.31 2.05 27.35
C ARG A 116 57.05 2.96 26.15
N THR A 117 58.10 3.40 25.45
CA THR A 117 57.98 4.32 24.30
C THR A 117 57.31 3.66 23.10
N LEU A 118 57.69 2.42 22.80
CA LEU A 118 57.12 1.63 21.70
C LEU A 118 55.84 0.86 22.09
N LYS A 119 55.37 0.98 23.35
CA LYS A 119 54.23 0.23 23.92
C LYS A 119 54.35 -1.29 23.74
N LEU A 120 55.56 -1.83 23.84
CA LEU A 120 55.82 -3.25 23.64
C LEU A 120 55.28 -4.08 24.80
N GLN A 121 54.33 -4.96 24.50
CA GLN A 121 53.73 -5.89 25.44
C GLN A 121 54.37 -7.28 25.29
N PHE A 122 55.19 -7.67 26.27
CA PHE A 122 55.84 -8.99 26.33
C PHE A 122 54.93 -10.01 27.02
N ASN A 123 53.65 -10.01 26.67
CA ASN A 123 52.65 -10.98 27.14
C ASN A 123 52.83 -12.36 26.47
N GLN A 124 53.94 -12.54 25.74
CA GLN A 124 54.31 -13.75 25.03
C GLN A 124 54.82 -14.75 26.07
N GLN A 125 53.91 -15.61 26.49
CA GLN A 125 54.23 -16.81 27.26
C GLN A 125 55.18 -17.69 26.43
N GLN A 126 56.19 -18.26 27.07
CA GLN A 126 57.10 -19.22 26.45
C GLN A 126 56.30 -20.36 25.81
N GLU A 127 56.65 -20.80 24.59
CA GLU A 127 56.11 -22.01 23.95
C GLU A 127 56.63 -23.30 24.63
N GLY A 128 56.61 -23.35 25.96
CA GLY A 128 56.65 -24.61 26.69
C GLY A 128 55.39 -25.39 26.32
N ARG A 129 55.56 -26.53 25.64
CA ARG A 129 54.51 -27.47 25.17
C ARG A 129 53.13 -27.12 25.73
N ALA A 130 52.37 -26.31 24.99
CA ALA A 130 51.01 -26.01 25.39
C ALA A 130 50.29 -27.34 25.60
N ARG A 131 49.80 -27.62 26.83
CA ARG A 131 48.87 -28.72 27.07
C ARG A 131 47.83 -28.62 25.98
N SER A 132 47.76 -29.60 25.08
CA SER A 132 46.94 -29.47 23.88
C SER A 132 45.53 -29.21 24.37
N ARG A 133 45.03 -27.98 24.17
CA ARG A 133 43.72 -27.61 24.65
C ARG A 133 42.75 -28.39 23.78
N GLU A 134 42.20 -29.46 24.34
CA GLU A 134 41.34 -30.37 23.58
C GLU A 134 40.06 -29.63 23.25
N PHE A 135 39.98 -29.17 22.00
CA PHE A 135 38.75 -28.67 21.40
C PHE A 135 37.99 -29.88 20.84
N PRO A 136 36.67 -29.98 21.08
CA PRO A 136 35.89 -31.11 20.60
C PRO A 136 35.75 -31.07 19.08
N SER A 137 35.60 -32.25 18.48
CA SER A 137 35.24 -32.41 17.05
C SER A 137 33.74 -32.57 16.83
N ILE A 138 32.94 -32.38 17.88
CA ILE A 138 31.47 -32.49 17.90
C ILE A 138 30.91 -31.23 18.55
N LEU A 139 29.86 -30.67 17.96
CA LEU A 139 29.11 -29.55 18.52
C LEU A 139 28.02 -30.04 19.49
N GLU A 140 28.06 -29.58 20.73
CA GLU A 140 27.01 -29.78 21.74
C GLU A 140 25.69 -29.15 21.27
N GLN A 141 24.58 -29.91 21.33
CA GLN A 141 23.32 -29.48 20.73
C GLN A 141 22.50 -28.57 21.68
N GLU A 142 22.71 -28.73 22.97
CA GLU A 142 22.12 -27.95 24.06
C GLU A 142 22.53 -26.48 23.96
N GLU A 143 23.79 -26.22 23.60
CA GLU A 143 24.35 -24.87 23.40
C GLU A 143 23.78 -24.15 22.16
N ILE A 144 23.12 -24.87 21.24
CA ILE A 144 22.44 -24.29 20.06
C ILE A 144 20.91 -24.30 20.16
N SER A 145 20.39 -24.68 21.33
CA SER A 145 18.96 -24.63 21.67
C SER A 145 18.36 -23.22 21.57
N TRP A 146 17.04 -23.14 21.58
CA TRP A 146 16.33 -21.86 21.58
C TRP A 146 16.60 -21.07 22.85
N ASP A 147 16.56 -21.71 24.01
CA ASP A 147 16.79 -21.09 25.31
C ASP A 147 18.22 -20.55 25.44
N ALA A 148 19.23 -21.29 24.95
CA ALA A 148 20.61 -20.81 24.94
C ALA A 148 20.80 -19.57 24.04
N PHE A 149 20.15 -19.54 22.88
CA PHE A 149 20.14 -18.35 22.01
C PHE A 149 19.38 -17.16 22.62
N LEU A 150 18.27 -17.40 23.34
CA LEU A 150 17.52 -16.37 24.04
C LEU A 150 18.30 -15.80 25.22
N ALA A 151 18.88 -16.65 26.07
CA ALA A 151 19.70 -16.25 27.20
C ALA A 151 20.91 -15.40 26.75
N HIS A 152 21.50 -15.71 25.59
CA HIS A 152 22.51 -14.86 24.97
C HIS A 152 21.93 -13.56 24.39
N ALA A 153 20.76 -13.61 23.74
CA ALA A 153 20.13 -12.43 23.12
C ALA A 153 19.73 -11.35 24.15
N LEU A 154 19.35 -11.76 25.36
CA LEU A 154 18.94 -10.87 26.46
C LEU A 154 20.10 -10.41 27.37
N ARG A 155 21.29 -11.01 27.23
CA ARG A 155 22.43 -10.73 28.10
C ARG A 155 22.95 -9.30 27.89
N GLY A 156 22.90 -8.48 28.95
CA GLY A 156 23.38 -7.09 28.92
C GLY A 156 22.46 -6.12 28.18
N THR A 157 21.21 -6.51 27.88
CA THR A 157 20.24 -5.67 27.17
C THR A 157 18.97 -5.47 27.98
N SER A 158 18.49 -4.24 28.09
CA SER A 158 17.23 -3.90 28.79
C SER A 158 15.97 -4.06 27.92
N ASN A 159 16.13 -4.36 26.63
CA ASN A 159 15.07 -4.48 25.63
C ASN A 159 15.25 -5.76 24.78
N LEU A 160 14.43 -5.95 23.75
CA LEU A 160 14.47 -7.11 22.85
C LEU A 160 15.23 -6.80 21.54
N GLN A 161 16.20 -5.88 21.55
CA GLN A 161 16.86 -5.38 20.33
C GLN A 161 17.51 -6.47 19.47
N ASN A 162 17.94 -7.58 20.09
CA ASN A 162 18.56 -8.73 19.43
C ASN A 162 17.56 -9.71 18.81
N LEU A 163 16.25 -9.53 19.03
CA LEU A 163 15.18 -10.31 18.41
C LEU A 163 14.51 -9.53 17.27
N THR A 164 14.03 -10.23 16.24
CA THR A 164 13.10 -9.67 15.25
C THR A 164 11.65 -10.02 15.58
N ARG A 165 10.70 -9.35 14.92
CA ARG A 165 9.24 -9.53 15.11
C ARG A 165 8.80 -11.00 14.99
N GLY A 166 9.47 -11.78 14.13
CA GLY A 166 9.14 -13.19 13.90
C GLY A 166 9.32 -14.09 15.12
N GLU A 167 10.10 -13.66 16.13
CA GLU A 167 10.32 -14.45 17.35
C GLU A 167 9.36 -14.12 18.48
N PHE A 168 8.61 -13.01 18.40
CA PHE A 168 7.72 -12.57 19.47
C PHE A 168 6.66 -13.61 19.81
N PHE A 169 6.14 -14.35 18.83
CA PHE A 169 5.20 -15.45 19.10
C PHE A 169 5.84 -16.56 19.96
N THR A 170 7.06 -17.00 19.64
CA THR A 170 7.74 -18.04 20.43
C THR A 170 8.08 -17.54 21.82
N LEU A 171 8.60 -16.31 21.94
CA LEU A 171 8.96 -15.69 23.21
C LEU A 171 7.78 -15.62 24.19
N LEU A 172 6.61 -15.21 23.69
CA LEU A 172 5.39 -15.15 24.50
C LEU A 172 4.84 -16.54 24.81
N SER A 173 4.94 -17.48 23.87
CA SER A 173 4.53 -18.88 24.08
C SER A 173 5.40 -19.63 25.08
N SER A 174 6.64 -19.20 25.33
CA SER A 174 7.54 -19.84 26.30
C SER A 174 7.26 -19.42 27.75
N GLY A 175 6.33 -18.50 27.99
CA GLY A 175 6.06 -17.95 29.32
C GLY A 175 7.14 -16.98 29.84
N HIS A 176 7.99 -16.44 28.96
CA HIS A 176 9.03 -15.49 29.38
C HIS A 176 8.43 -14.18 29.91
N ALA A 177 8.67 -13.87 31.18
CA ALA A 177 8.16 -12.67 31.83
C ALA A 177 8.86 -11.41 31.31
N LEU A 178 8.11 -10.51 30.65
CA LEU A 178 8.64 -9.29 30.07
C LEU A 178 8.81 -8.18 31.11
N THR A 179 10.00 -7.58 31.15
CA THR A 179 10.22 -6.29 31.83
C THR A 179 9.49 -5.16 31.11
N GLY A 180 9.24 -4.03 31.77
CA GLY A 180 8.54 -2.87 31.16
C GLY A 180 9.20 -2.35 29.88
N ASN A 181 10.53 -2.32 29.82
CA ASN A 181 11.28 -1.92 28.62
C ASN A 181 11.15 -2.94 27.48
N GLN A 182 11.22 -4.24 27.77
CA GLN A 182 10.99 -5.30 26.78
C GLN A 182 9.54 -5.30 26.28
N ARG A 183 8.57 -5.07 27.16
CA ARG A 183 7.14 -4.93 26.83
C ARG A 183 6.91 -3.81 25.83
N ARG A 184 7.42 -2.60 26.10
CA ARG A 184 7.27 -1.44 25.20
C ARG A 184 8.02 -1.61 23.89
N ASP A 185 9.21 -2.19 23.90
CA ASP A 185 9.93 -2.53 22.67
C ASP A 185 9.15 -3.54 21.81
N LEU A 186 8.59 -4.59 22.41
CA LEU A 186 7.70 -5.53 21.72
C LEU A 186 6.48 -4.85 21.10
N LEU A 187 5.72 -4.09 21.90
CA LEU A 187 4.52 -3.39 21.43
C LEU A 187 4.82 -2.36 20.33
N SER A 188 5.96 -1.66 20.41
CA SER A 188 6.40 -0.70 19.39
C SER A 188 6.71 -1.32 18.03
N ARG A 189 7.03 -2.63 18.02
CA ARG A 189 7.39 -3.39 16.81
C ARG A 189 6.34 -4.44 16.42
N ALA A 190 5.30 -4.66 17.21
CA ALA A 190 4.23 -5.60 16.89
C ALA A 190 3.25 -4.98 15.88
N ASP A 191 2.87 -5.75 14.87
CA ASP A 191 1.85 -5.40 13.87
C ASP A 191 0.77 -6.49 13.72
N ASP A 192 1.00 -7.69 14.27
CA ASP A 192 0.08 -8.83 14.19
C ASP A 192 -0.77 -8.96 15.47
N PRO A 193 -2.10 -9.11 15.37
CA PRO A 193 -2.99 -9.15 16.54
C PRO A 193 -3.06 -10.53 17.21
N ASP A 194 -2.45 -11.58 16.64
CA ASP A 194 -2.56 -12.96 17.14
C ASP A 194 -1.41 -13.40 18.05
N LEU A 195 -0.64 -12.44 18.59
CA LEU A 195 0.40 -12.71 19.58
C LEU A 195 -0.20 -13.26 20.90
N PRO A 196 0.40 -14.30 21.52
CA PRO A 196 -0.11 -14.88 22.75
C PRO A 196 -0.16 -13.86 23.89
N GLY A 197 -1.30 -13.74 24.59
CA GLY A 197 -1.46 -12.83 25.73
C GLY A 197 -1.42 -11.34 25.38
N LEU A 198 -1.50 -10.95 24.09
CA LEU A 198 -1.35 -9.56 23.64
C LEU A 198 -2.25 -8.55 24.38
N ILE A 199 -3.49 -8.93 24.71
CA ILE A 199 -4.42 -8.05 25.43
C ILE A 199 -3.92 -7.78 26.85
N THR A 200 -3.44 -8.80 27.56
CA THR A 200 -2.80 -8.66 28.89
C THR A 200 -1.58 -7.75 28.81
N ILE A 201 -0.72 -7.93 27.81
CA ILE A 201 0.50 -7.14 27.59
C ILE A 201 0.14 -5.64 27.37
N ILE A 202 -0.89 -5.36 26.57
CA ILE A 202 -1.39 -4.00 26.34
C ILE A 202 -2.02 -3.43 27.63
N LEU A 203 -2.79 -4.21 28.38
CA LEU A 203 -3.38 -3.76 29.65
C LEU A 203 -2.34 -3.46 30.73
N GLU A 204 -1.23 -4.20 30.77
CA GLU A 204 -0.09 -3.93 31.65
C GLU A 204 0.69 -2.68 31.25
N ASP A 205 0.90 -2.45 29.94
CA ASP A 205 1.48 -1.19 29.45
C ASP A 205 0.58 0.00 29.79
N LEU A 206 -0.71 -0.07 29.47
CA LEU A 206 -1.66 1.02 29.72
C LEU A 206 -1.80 1.40 31.20
N LYS A 207 -1.38 0.54 32.14
CA LYS A 207 -1.32 0.82 33.58
C LYS A 207 -0.01 1.48 34.02
N SER A 208 1.03 1.48 33.19
CA SER A 208 2.35 1.99 33.53
C SER A 208 2.43 3.53 33.40
N PRO A 209 3.24 4.22 34.22
CA PRO A 209 3.39 5.68 34.14
C PRO A 209 3.96 6.19 32.81
N GLU A 210 4.67 5.34 32.06
CA GLU A 210 5.33 5.70 30.81
C GLU A 210 4.42 5.61 29.57
N SER A 211 3.22 5.03 29.72
CA SER A 211 2.28 4.84 28.61
C SER A 211 1.55 6.12 28.26
N ARG A 212 1.51 6.44 26.95
CA ARG A 212 0.76 7.58 26.39
C ARG A 212 -0.70 7.19 26.07
N GLY A 213 -1.12 6.01 26.49
CA GLY A 213 -2.47 5.50 26.32
C GLY A 213 -2.72 4.88 24.95
N PHE A 214 -3.99 4.51 24.71
CA PHE A 214 -4.37 3.81 23.50
C PHE A 214 -4.09 4.64 22.24
N GLY A 215 -3.51 3.99 21.24
CA GLY A 215 -3.07 4.59 19.99
C GLY A 215 -1.59 4.95 19.90
N GLU A 216 -0.80 4.81 20.99
CA GLU A 216 0.66 4.99 20.97
C GLU A 216 1.34 4.04 19.95
N PHE A 217 1.12 2.74 20.10
CA PHE A 217 1.70 1.70 19.25
C PHE A 217 0.80 1.31 18.07
N ASN A 218 1.41 0.82 16.98
CA ASN A 218 0.68 0.37 15.79
C ASN A 218 -0.21 -0.84 16.06
N VAL A 219 0.24 -1.78 16.91
CA VAL A 219 -0.51 -2.98 17.29
C VAL A 219 -1.91 -2.66 17.84
N HIS A 220 -2.09 -1.51 18.51
CA HIS A 220 -3.40 -1.04 18.99
C HIS A 220 -4.43 -0.94 17.85
N ARG A 221 -4.00 -0.50 16.66
CA ARG A 221 -4.85 -0.37 15.46
C ARG A 221 -4.98 -1.69 14.70
N ALA A 222 -4.09 -2.66 14.94
CA ALA A 222 -4.15 -4.00 14.36
C ALA A 222 -5.16 -4.92 15.05
N LEU A 223 -5.53 -4.66 16.31
CA LEU A 223 -6.49 -5.47 17.07
C LEU A 223 -7.81 -5.69 16.32
N THR A 224 -8.35 -6.90 16.44
CA THR A 224 -9.70 -7.27 15.97
C THR A 224 -10.80 -6.58 16.79
N ILE A 225 -12.03 -6.55 16.28
CA ILE A 225 -13.17 -5.96 17.01
C ILE A 225 -13.38 -6.67 18.37
N SER A 226 -13.35 -8.00 18.40
CA SER A 226 -13.51 -8.79 19.64
C SER A 226 -12.40 -8.51 20.67
N GLN A 227 -11.17 -8.29 20.22
CA GLN A 227 -10.06 -7.89 21.08
C GLN A 227 -10.18 -6.45 21.62
N LEU A 228 -10.74 -5.53 20.83
CA LEU A 228 -11.07 -4.19 21.31
C LEU A 228 -12.17 -4.24 22.37
N ASP A 229 -13.18 -5.12 22.18
CA ASP A 229 -14.23 -5.36 23.17
C ASP A 229 -13.69 -5.96 24.47
N GLU A 230 -12.79 -6.96 24.40
CA GLU A 230 -12.09 -7.55 25.54
C GLU A 230 -11.27 -6.49 26.31
N LEU A 231 -10.49 -5.69 25.58
CA LEU A 231 -9.70 -4.60 26.14
C LEU A 231 -10.58 -3.56 26.86
N ARG A 232 -11.73 -3.21 26.29
CA ARG A 232 -12.73 -2.30 26.88
C ARG A 232 -13.44 -2.90 28.09
N ALA A 233 -13.70 -4.21 28.10
CA ALA A 233 -14.28 -4.89 29.25
C ALA A 233 -13.33 -4.84 30.46
N ALA A 234 -12.04 -5.05 30.24
CA ALA A 234 -11.00 -4.94 31.25
C ALA A 234 -10.70 -3.48 31.68
N ARG A 235 -10.77 -2.50 30.76
CA ARG A 235 -10.59 -1.07 31.07
C ARG A 235 -11.68 -0.20 30.44
N LYS A 236 -12.77 -0.02 31.20
CA LYS A 236 -13.96 0.77 30.81
C LYS A 236 -13.64 2.20 30.37
N GLU A 237 -12.58 2.81 30.90
CA GLU A 237 -12.14 4.18 30.56
C GLU A 237 -11.78 4.38 29.09
N LEU A 238 -11.43 3.31 28.36
CA LEU A 238 -11.04 3.38 26.94
C LEU A 238 -12.14 3.97 26.04
N ILE A 239 -13.40 3.91 26.47
CA ILE A 239 -14.53 4.56 25.78
C ILE A 239 -14.40 6.10 25.73
N ARG A 240 -13.53 6.70 26.55
CA ARG A 240 -13.22 8.14 26.56
C ARG A 240 -12.05 8.51 25.62
N ASN A 241 -11.32 7.54 25.08
CA ASN A 241 -10.13 7.77 24.25
C ASN A 241 -10.50 7.85 22.75
N GLU A 242 -10.18 8.98 22.10
CA GLU A 242 -10.54 9.24 20.69
C GLU A 242 -9.89 8.24 19.71
N ASN A 243 -8.65 7.80 19.95
CA ASN A 243 -7.98 6.80 19.12
C ASN A 243 -8.67 5.42 19.19
N TYR A 244 -9.13 5.02 20.37
CA TYR A 244 -9.90 3.78 20.56
C TYR A 244 -11.23 3.85 19.81
N VAL A 245 -11.99 4.94 20.02
CA VAL A 245 -13.28 5.18 19.36
C VAL A 245 -13.14 5.18 17.83
N HIS A 246 -12.14 5.87 17.28
CA HIS A 246 -11.88 5.91 15.84
C HIS A 246 -11.39 4.56 15.28
N SER A 247 -10.54 3.83 16.02
CA SER A 247 -10.09 2.49 15.62
C SER A 247 -11.24 1.47 15.62
N TYR A 248 -12.16 1.56 16.57
CA TYR A 248 -13.34 0.69 16.62
C TYR A 248 -14.31 1.01 15.47
N LEU A 249 -14.71 2.27 15.30
CA LEU A 249 -15.65 2.68 14.25
C LEU A 249 -15.18 2.38 12.83
N SER A 250 -13.90 2.59 12.55
CA SER A 250 -13.35 2.34 11.22
C SER A 250 -13.39 0.85 10.84
N LYS A 251 -13.35 -0.06 11.82
CA LYS A 251 -13.52 -1.51 11.62
C LYS A 251 -14.98 -1.94 11.46
N LEU A 252 -15.97 -1.13 11.88
CA LEU A 252 -17.40 -1.41 11.66
C LEU A 252 -17.89 -1.13 10.23
N ARG A 253 -17.09 -0.43 9.42
CA ARG A 253 -17.39 -0.09 8.03
C ARG A 253 -17.63 -1.35 7.18
N PRO A 254 -18.51 -1.31 6.16
CA PRO A 254 -18.69 -2.41 5.23
C PRO A 254 -17.38 -2.89 4.59
N GLY A 255 -17.32 -4.19 4.30
CA GLY A 255 -16.18 -4.83 3.63
C GLY A 255 -16.10 -4.50 2.15
N ALA A 256 -15.02 -4.95 1.49
CA ALA A 256 -14.77 -4.66 0.07
C ALA A 256 -15.76 -5.34 -0.91
N ASP A 257 -16.59 -6.28 -0.44
CA ASP A 257 -17.56 -7.00 -1.26
C ASP A 257 -18.96 -6.35 -1.28
N VAL A 258 -19.18 -5.28 -0.51
CA VAL A 258 -20.51 -4.64 -0.42
C VAL A 258 -20.40 -3.12 -0.49
N ASN A 259 -21.24 -2.51 -1.33
CA ASN A 259 -21.27 -1.06 -1.53
C ASN A 259 -22.47 -0.43 -0.81
N PRO A 260 -22.28 0.28 0.32
CA PRO A 260 -23.38 0.91 1.06
C PRO A 260 -24.02 2.09 0.31
N THR A 261 -23.46 2.54 -0.82
CA THR A 261 -24.13 3.52 -1.69
C THR A 261 -25.11 2.85 -2.67
N ILE A 262 -25.01 1.53 -2.87
CA ILE A 262 -25.87 0.76 -3.78
C ILE A 262 -26.92 -0.05 -3.02
N ASP A 263 -26.54 -0.66 -1.90
CA ASP A 263 -27.43 -1.48 -1.07
C ASP A 263 -27.95 -0.71 0.16
N PRO A 264 -29.24 -0.31 0.20
CA PRO A 264 -29.85 0.35 1.35
C PRO A 264 -29.86 -0.53 2.61
N GLY A 265 -29.93 -1.86 2.46
CA GLY A 265 -29.91 -2.83 3.56
C GLY A 265 -28.56 -2.82 4.29
N THR A 266 -27.45 -2.84 3.54
CA THR A 266 -26.11 -2.68 4.12
C THR A 266 -25.88 -1.29 4.68
N ARG A 267 -26.36 -0.21 4.04
CA ARG A 267 -26.26 1.15 4.59
C ARG A 267 -26.97 1.27 5.94
N ARG A 268 -28.21 0.81 6.01
CA ARG A 268 -29.02 0.68 7.24
C ARG A 268 -28.26 -0.09 8.32
N SER A 269 -27.83 -1.31 8.00
CA SER A 269 -27.14 -2.21 8.92
C SER A 269 -25.81 -1.62 9.45
N TYR A 270 -25.08 -0.87 8.61
CA TYR A 270 -23.88 -0.15 9.03
C TYR A 270 -24.20 0.98 10.00
N LEU A 271 -25.15 1.85 9.66
CA LEU A 271 -25.55 2.99 10.48
C LEU A 271 -26.10 2.55 11.84
N GLU A 272 -26.87 1.44 11.90
CA GLU A 272 -27.37 0.86 13.14
C GLU A 272 -26.24 0.29 14.03
N ARG A 273 -25.27 -0.44 13.46
CA ARG A 273 -24.09 -0.91 14.22
C ARG A 273 -23.24 0.26 14.72
N ALA A 274 -23.04 1.29 13.90
CA ALA A 274 -22.31 2.49 14.29
C ALA A 274 -23.04 3.25 15.41
N TRP A 275 -24.36 3.43 15.29
CA TRP A 275 -25.19 4.08 16.31
C TRP A 275 -25.17 3.33 17.65
N LYS A 276 -25.33 2.01 17.63
CA LYS A 276 -25.23 1.14 18.82
C LYS A 276 -23.89 1.31 19.57
N PHE A 277 -22.81 1.62 18.86
CA PHE A 277 -21.53 1.95 19.49
C PHE A 277 -21.48 3.40 20.00
N VAL A 278 -21.77 4.40 19.15
CA VAL A 278 -21.56 5.82 19.51
C VAL A 278 -22.54 6.36 20.55
N SER A 279 -23.75 5.81 20.64
CA SER A 279 -24.75 6.23 21.63
C SER A 279 -24.22 6.15 23.08
N ASN A 280 -23.44 5.12 23.36
CA ASN A 280 -22.81 4.82 24.65
C ASN A 280 -21.59 5.70 25.02
N LEU A 281 -21.14 6.59 24.13
CA LEU A 281 -19.97 7.45 24.39
C LEU A 281 -20.31 8.62 25.33
N GLY A 282 -19.30 9.26 25.92
CA GLY A 282 -19.49 10.49 26.71
C GLY A 282 -19.86 11.73 25.86
N PRO A 283 -20.25 12.85 26.49
CA PRO A 283 -20.60 14.09 25.80
C PRO A 283 -19.48 14.69 24.94
N SER A 284 -18.21 14.41 25.25
CA SER A 284 -17.06 14.82 24.43
C SER A 284 -17.10 14.29 22.99
N PHE A 285 -17.93 13.28 22.70
CA PHE A 285 -18.16 12.73 21.37
C PHE A 285 -19.47 13.20 20.72
N ASN A 286 -20.12 14.24 21.23
CA ASN A 286 -21.39 14.75 20.69
C ASN A 286 -21.35 15.00 19.17
N SER A 287 -20.29 15.63 18.63
CA SER A 287 -20.16 15.82 17.18
C SER A 287 -20.15 14.51 16.38
N LEU A 288 -19.58 13.44 16.93
CA LEU A 288 -19.54 12.12 16.31
C LEU A 288 -20.88 11.37 16.42
N LYS A 289 -21.60 11.53 17.55
CA LYS A 289 -22.97 11.03 17.73
C LYS A 289 -23.92 11.71 16.73
N ALA A 290 -23.87 13.04 16.66
CA ALA A 290 -24.64 13.85 15.73
C ALA A 290 -24.32 13.51 14.28
N HIS A 291 -23.04 13.28 13.93
CA HIS A 291 -22.64 12.82 12.59
C HIS A 291 -23.32 11.51 12.18
N ILE A 292 -23.30 10.47 13.04
CA ILE A 292 -23.95 9.19 12.73
C ILE A 292 -25.49 9.32 12.68
N LEU A 293 -26.10 10.08 13.60
CA LEU A 293 -27.55 10.32 13.57
C LEU A 293 -28.00 11.12 12.35
N TYR A 294 -27.27 12.17 11.97
CA TYR A 294 -27.56 12.97 10.78
C TYR A 294 -27.53 12.09 9.53
N GLN A 295 -26.48 11.28 9.36
CA GLN A 295 -26.36 10.36 8.23
C GLN A 295 -27.45 9.28 8.21
N ARG A 296 -28.00 8.95 9.39
CA ARG A 296 -29.18 8.08 9.52
C ARG A 296 -30.46 8.81 9.15
N LEU A 297 -30.73 10.01 9.66
CA LEU A 297 -31.90 10.82 9.31
C LEU A 297 -31.97 11.14 7.80
N VAL A 298 -30.83 11.44 7.17
CA VAL A 298 -30.72 11.63 5.71
C VAL A 298 -31.09 10.35 4.96
N PHE A 299 -30.61 9.20 5.43
CA PHE A 299 -30.93 7.89 4.82
C PHE A 299 -32.39 7.48 5.04
N ASP A 300 -32.97 7.74 6.22
CA ASP A 300 -34.37 7.42 6.49
C ASP A 300 -35.29 8.30 5.62
N TYR A 301 -34.96 9.59 5.50
CA TYR A 301 -35.66 10.54 4.62
C TYR A 301 -35.62 10.13 3.15
N SER A 302 -34.46 9.68 2.64
CA SER A 302 -34.34 9.11 1.27
C SER A 302 -34.97 7.73 1.10
N GLN A 303 -35.70 7.23 2.11
CA GLN A 303 -36.50 6.01 2.09
C GLN A 303 -37.95 6.29 2.51
N GLY A 304 -38.35 7.57 2.64
CA GLY A 304 -39.67 8.01 3.11
C GLY A 304 -39.96 7.79 4.61
N VAL A 305 -38.99 7.31 5.38
CA VAL A 305 -39.15 6.93 6.79
C VAL A 305 -38.88 8.14 7.70
N HIS A 306 -39.82 8.44 8.59
CA HIS A 306 -39.73 9.55 9.54
C HIS A 306 -39.87 9.02 10.98
N ASP A 307 -38.74 8.88 11.69
CA ASP A 307 -38.71 8.41 13.09
C ASP A 307 -38.61 9.61 14.06
N ALA A 308 -39.68 9.82 14.83
CA ALA A 308 -39.81 10.95 15.75
C ALA A 308 -38.83 10.89 16.94
N ASP A 309 -38.61 9.72 17.53
CA ASP A 309 -37.71 9.55 18.67
C ASP A 309 -36.25 9.77 18.26
N ARG A 310 -35.88 9.29 17.08
CA ARG A 310 -34.56 9.47 16.47
C ARG A 310 -34.31 10.92 16.09
N PHE A 311 -35.30 11.59 15.52
CA PHE A 311 -35.25 13.02 15.25
C PHE A 311 -35.09 13.82 16.55
N MET A 312 -35.91 13.55 17.57
CA MET A 312 -35.80 14.22 18.87
C MET A 312 -34.46 13.94 19.57
N THR A 313 -33.90 12.75 19.40
CA THR A 313 -32.56 12.42 19.90
C THR A 313 -31.48 13.26 19.21
N TYR A 314 -31.60 13.52 17.91
CA TYR A 314 -30.71 14.43 17.19
C TYR A 314 -30.89 15.90 17.62
N VAL A 315 -32.14 16.36 17.71
CA VAL A 315 -32.47 17.76 18.07
C VAL A 315 -31.94 18.13 19.45
N LYS A 316 -31.96 17.20 20.41
CA LYS A 316 -31.44 17.37 21.78
C LYS A 316 -29.92 17.56 21.88
N PHE A 317 -29.15 17.42 20.80
CA PHE A 317 -27.73 17.77 20.82
C PHE A 317 -27.52 19.29 20.68
N PRO A 318 -26.84 19.95 21.65
CA PRO A 318 -26.56 21.38 21.59
C PRO A 318 -25.62 21.68 20.43
N ARG A 319 -25.98 22.67 19.60
CA ARG A 319 -25.22 23.03 18.39
C ARG A 319 -25.37 24.50 18.06
N ARG A 320 -24.35 25.07 17.42
CA ARG A 320 -24.33 26.49 17.03
C ARG A 320 -24.91 26.64 15.63
N ALA A 321 -26.22 26.89 15.55
CA ALA A 321 -26.91 27.25 14.32
C ALA A 321 -27.93 28.36 14.59
N PHE A 322 -28.24 29.18 13.59
CA PHE A 322 -29.06 30.39 13.75
C PHE A 322 -30.48 30.11 14.27
N TYR A 323 -31.03 28.94 13.94
CA TYR A 323 -32.40 28.52 14.26
C TYR A 323 -32.51 27.83 15.65
N VAL A 324 -31.42 27.67 16.39
CA VAL A 324 -31.39 27.05 17.73
C VAL A 324 -31.75 28.08 18.80
N ASN A 325 -32.47 27.67 19.85
CA ASN A 325 -32.89 28.57 20.93
C ASN A 325 -31.68 29.21 21.65
N PRO A 326 -31.51 30.55 21.64
CA PRO A 326 -30.40 31.21 22.34
C PRO A 326 -30.53 31.17 23.88
N GLY A 327 -31.74 30.94 24.41
CA GLY A 327 -31.99 30.74 25.84
C GLY A 327 -31.48 29.39 26.35
N TRP A 328 -31.57 28.34 25.52
CA TRP A 328 -31.16 26.98 25.88
C TRP A 328 -29.68 26.88 26.30
N ALA A 329 -28.80 27.68 25.69
CA ALA A 329 -27.39 27.77 26.07
C ALA A 329 -27.14 28.40 27.46
N ARG A 330 -28.09 29.20 27.97
CA ARG A 330 -28.03 29.82 29.29
C ARG A 330 -28.60 28.89 30.37
N GLU A 331 -29.72 28.25 30.06
CA GLU A 331 -30.44 27.33 30.96
C GLU A 331 -29.66 26.02 31.15
N GLU A 332 -29.19 25.38 30.07
CA GLU A 332 -28.56 24.06 30.08
C GLU A 332 -27.04 24.11 29.94
N ARG A 333 -26.39 25.01 30.69
CA ARG A 333 -24.95 25.34 30.53
C ARG A 333 -24.03 24.11 30.49
N LYS A 334 -24.32 23.07 31.29
CA LYS A 334 -23.54 21.81 31.34
C LYS A 334 -23.63 20.96 30.06
N LEU A 335 -24.75 21.01 29.32
CA LEU A 335 -24.85 20.35 28.02
C LEU A 335 -23.99 21.07 26.98
N TRP A 336 -23.92 22.40 27.09
CA TRP A 336 -23.19 23.29 26.18
C TRP A 336 -21.67 23.37 26.42
N ASP A 337 -21.12 22.63 27.40
CA ASP A 337 -19.67 22.41 27.55
C ASP A 337 -19.08 21.59 26.38
N HIS A 338 -19.91 20.77 25.71
CA HIS A 338 -19.52 19.95 24.56
C HIS A 338 -20.54 20.08 23.40
N PRO A 339 -20.60 21.25 22.73
CA PRO A 339 -21.52 21.46 21.62
C PRO A 339 -21.05 20.69 20.38
N VAL A 340 -22.00 20.30 19.53
CA VAL A 340 -21.75 19.70 18.22
C VAL A 340 -21.10 20.71 17.29
N ASP A 341 -19.98 20.29 16.71
CA ASP A 341 -19.34 20.91 15.55
C ASP A 341 -19.83 20.19 14.29
N LEU A 342 -20.68 20.87 13.50
CA LEU A 342 -21.24 20.36 12.25
C LEU A 342 -20.19 20.30 11.11
N GLY A 343 -19.09 21.04 11.24
CA GLY A 343 -17.98 21.04 10.30
C GLY A 343 -16.94 19.94 10.54
N LYS A 344 -16.95 19.26 11.70
CA LYS A 344 -15.94 18.23 12.02
C LYS A 344 -16.03 17.04 11.06
N ASN A 345 -14.96 16.84 10.28
CA ASN A 345 -14.92 15.80 9.24
C ASN A 345 -14.51 14.42 9.81
N PHE A 346 -15.46 13.48 9.82
CA PHE A 346 -15.26 12.09 10.22
C PHE A 346 -15.16 11.09 9.06
N GLN A 347 -15.00 11.55 7.81
CA GLN A 347 -15.03 10.69 6.62
C GLN A 347 -13.91 9.63 6.61
N LYS A 348 -12.72 9.94 7.13
CA LYS A 348 -11.63 8.95 7.27
C LYS A 348 -11.99 7.80 8.22
N VAL A 349 -12.79 8.07 9.25
CA VAL A 349 -13.19 7.11 10.29
C VAL A 349 -14.45 6.34 9.88
N THR A 350 -15.43 7.02 9.31
CA THR A 350 -16.78 6.48 9.04
C THR A 350 -17.05 6.16 7.56
N GLY A 351 -16.27 6.72 6.64
CA GLY A 351 -16.56 6.67 5.20
C GLY A 351 -17.72 7.57 4.76
N LEU A 352 -18.37 8.30 5.68
CA LEU A 352 -19.54 9.14 5.42
C LEU A 352 -19.14 10.63 5.31
N PRO A 353 -19.84 11.44 4.50
CA PRO A 353 -19.55 12.87 4.38
C PRO A 353 -19.85 13.64 5.69
N SER A 354 -19.19 14.78 5.89
CA SER A 354 -19.48 15.70 7.00
C SER A 354 -20.90 16.27 6.91
N ILE A 355 -21.43 16.76 8.04
CA ILE A 355 -22.78 17.35 8.10
C ILE A 355 -22.84 18.65 7.29
N GLY A 356 -21.95 19.61 7.58
CA GLY A 356 -22.02 20.94 6.99
C GLY A 356 -23.19 21.74 7.58
N THR A 357 -24.28 21.88 6.83
CA THR A 357 -25.50 22.57 7.26
C THR A 357 -26.61 21.55 7.48
N ASP A 358 -27.13 21.45 8.70
CA ASP A 358 -28.19 20.49 9.06
C ASP A 358 -29.62 21.04 8.92
N GLU A 359 -29.76 22.37 8.80
CA GLU A 359 -31.05 23.08 8.75
C GLU A 359 -32.05 22.48 7.74
N PRO A 360 -31.68 22.14 6.48
CA PRO A 360 -32.66 21.63 5.52
C PRO A 360 -33.26 20.29 5.96
N VAL A 361 -32.45 19.41 6.56
CA VAL A 361 -32.90 18.11 7.09
C VAL A 361 -33.78 18.33 8.32
N VAL A 362 -33.34 19.18 9.25
CA VAL A 362 -34.11 19.50 10.47
C VAL A 362 -35.47 20.10 10.13
N ARG A 363 -35.51 21.04 9.18
CA ARG A 363 -36.71 21.70 8.69
C ARG A 363 -37.65 20.72 8.01
N ASN A 364 -37.16 19.84 7.13
CA ASN A 364 -37.99 18.86 6.44
C ASN A 364 -38.67 17.86 7.40
N TYR A 365 -37.96 17.41 8.45
CA TYR A 365 -38.56 16.58 9.50
C TYR A 365 -39.62 17.33 10.31
N LEU A 366 -39.42 18.62 10.61
CA LEU A 366 -40.44 19.45 11.26
C LEU A 366 -41.67 19.67 10.36
N LEU A 367 -41.49 19.93 9.07
CA LEU A 367 -42.60 20.04 8.10
C LEU A 367 -43.44 18.74 8.05
N HIS A 368 -42.83 17.58 8.28
CA HIS A 368 -43.55 16.31 8.40
C HIS A 368 -44.31 16.21 9.73
N PHE A 369 -43.64 16.30 10.88
CA PHE A 369 -44.28 16.07 12.19
C PHE A 369 -45.27 17.17 12.60
N LEU A 370 -45.05 18.43 12.21
CA LEU A 370 -45.94 19.54 12.54
C LEU A 370 -47.23 19.55 11.70
N ARG A 371 -47.33 18.71 10.66
CA ARG A 371 -48.53 18.57 9.82
C ARG A 371 -49.76 18.21 10.66
N GLU A 372 -49.62 17.19 11.51
CA GLU A 372 -50.72 16.67 12.34
C GLU A 372 -50.69 17.23 13.78
N ALA A 373 -49.54 17.72 14.26
CA ALA A 373 -49.42 18.27 15.62
C ALA A 373 -50.35 19.48 15.87
N ALA A 374 -50.97 19.54 17.05
CA ALA A 374 -51.87 20.63 17.43
C ALA A 374 -51.13 21.96 17.71
N ASP A 375 -49.90 21.89 18.24
CA ASP A 375 -49.00 23.02 18.41
C ASP A 375 -47.52 22.59 18.25
N TYR A 376 -46.60 23.57 18.35
CA TYR A 376 -45.15 23.37 18.21
C TYR A 376 -44.41 23.32 19.56
N LYS A 377 -45.11 23.32 20.71
CA LYS A 377 -44.48 23.51 22.04
C LYS A 377 -43.49 22.41 22.39
N ALA A 378 -43.68 21.18 21.90
CA ALA A 378 -42.76 20.06 22.09
C ALA A 378 -41.33 20.33 21.57
N TYR A 379 -41.18 21.26 20.62
CA TYR A 379 -39.91 21.62 20.00
C TYR A 379 -39.38 23.00 20.46
N ALA A 380 -40.22 23.83 21.08
CA ALA A 380 -39.89 25.19 21.51
C ALA A 380 -38.69 25.32 22.47
N PRO A 381 -38.37 24.36 23.37
CA PRO A 381 -37.16 24.44 24.18
C PRO A 381 -35.87 24.47 23.35
N TYR A 382 -35.85 23.83 22.18
CA TYR A 382 -34.62 23.57 21.41
C TYR A 382 -34.39 24.57 20.26
N PHE A 383 -35.46 25.14 19.69
CA PHE A 383 -35.39 26.02 18.53
C PHE A 383 -35.79 27.46 18.85
N GLN A 384 -35.26 28.42 18.08
CA GLN A 384 -35.64 29.82 18.20
C GLN A 384 -37.14 29.97 17.89
N GLU A 385 -37.89 30.53 18.84
CA GLU A 385 -39.36 30.52 18.80
C GLU A 385 -39.94 31.20 17.54
N SER A 386 -39.33 32.29 17.07
CA SER A 386 -39.75 32.97 15.83
C SER A 386 -39.56 32.11 14.58
N TRP A 387 -38.46 31.37 14.48
CA TRP A 387 -38.21 30.44 13.37
C TRP A 387 -39.15 29.23 13.45
N LEU A 388 -39.35 28.67 14.64
CA LEU A 388 -40.25 27.53 14.84
C LEU A 388 -41.72 27.89 14.59
N LYS A 389 -42.17 29.09 15.01
CA LYS A 389 -43.48 29.65 14.65
C LYS A 389 -43.64 29.77 13.14
N ALA A 390 -42.62 30.26 12.43
CA ALA A 390 -42.65 30.38 10.98
C ALA A 390 -42.73 29.01 10.28
N VAL A 391 -41.94 28.02 10.72
CA VAL A 391 -41.99 26.64 10.19
C VAL A 391 -43.34 25.97 10.48
N PHE A 392 -43.92 26.17 11.67
CA PHE A 392 -45.25 25.67 12.01
C PHE A 392 -46.35 26.30 11.15
N ALA A 393 -46.36 27.63 11.05
CA ALA A 393 -47.31 28.38 10.23
C ALA A 393 -47.21 27.97 8.77
N GLU A 394 -46.00 27.90 8.22
CA GLU A 394 -45.74 27.35 6.89
C GLU A 394 -46.34 25.94 6.75
N THR A 395 -46.03 25.03 7.67
CA THR A 395 -46.50 23.64 7.61
C THR A 395 -48.02 23.58 7.50
N LYS A 396 -48.74 24.37 8.31
CA LYS A 396 -50.21 24.40 8.31
C LYS A 396 -50.77 25.05 7.05
N ILE A 397 -50.19 26.16 6.60
CA ILE A 397 -50.58 26.86 5.37
C ILE A 397 -50.39 25.97 4.14
N VAL A 398 -49.21 25.36 3.95
CA VAL A 398 -48.92 24.56 2.75
C VAL A 398 -49.68 23.24 2.70
N ASN A 399 -50.07 22.68 3.85
CA ASN A 399 -50.93 21.49 3.90
C ASN A 399 -52.44 21.84 3.94
N GLY A 400 -52.82 23.12 4.02
CA GLY A 400 -54.22 23.56 4.13
C GLY A 400 -54.92 23.11 5.42
N VAL A 401 -54.19 23.02 6.53
CA VAL A 401 -54.69 22.46 7.82
C VAL A 401 -55.08 23.58 8.78
N GLY A 402 -56.36 23.64 9.15
CA GLY A 402 -56.89 24.66 10.07
C GLY A 402 -57.13 26.02 9.40
N ASP A 403 -57.25 27.07 10.21
CA ASP A 403 -57.57 28.43 9.75
C ASP A 403 -56.32 29.19 9.24
N PRO A 404 -56.27 29.59 7.95
CA PRO A 404 -55.16 30.33 7.38
C PRO A 404 -54.89 31.69 8.05
N GLU A 405 -55.91 32.41 8.52
CA GLU A 405 -55.74 33.74 9.13
C GLU A 405 -54.98 33.63 10.46
N ARG A 406 -55.40 32.67 11.30
CA ARG A 406 -54.69 32.32 12.53
C ARG A 406 -53.21 31.97 12.28
N TRP A 407 -52.88 31.28 11.19
CA TRP A 407 -51.49 30.91 10.89
C TRP A 407 -50.69 32.05 10.24
N ALA A 408 -51.31 32.87 9.41
CA ALA A 408 -50.71 34.08 8.87
C ALA A 408 -50.29 35.06 9.97
N SER A 409 -51.05 35.12 11.08
CA SER A 409 -50.71 35.97 12.24
C SER A 409 -49.39 35.60 12.95
N LEU A 410 -48.85 34.39 12.71
CA LEU A 410 -47.55 33.93 13.26
C LEU A 410 -46.35 34.29 12.37
N LEU A 411 -46.58 34.88 11.19
CA LEU A 411 -45.58 35.30 10.22
C LEU A 411 -45.56 36.83 10.11
N SER A 412 -44.41 37.41 9.76
CA SER A 412 -44.42 38.81 9.29
C SER A 412 -45.15 38.93 7.94
N PRO A 413 -45.70 40.11 7.59
CA PRO A 413 -46.30 40.32 6.26
C PRO A 413 -45.35 39.96 5.11
N SER A 414 -44.05 40.27 5.27
CA SER A 414 -43.00 39.90 4.31
C SER A 414 -42.74 38.40 4.23
N GLN A 415 -42.80 37.67 5.34
CA GLN A 415 -42.67 36.20 5.36
C GLN A 415 -43.89 35.51 4.75
N PHE A 416 -45.09 35.99 5.04
CA PHE A 416 -46.32 35.44 4.45
C PHE A 416 -46.39 35.72 2.94
N GLN A 417 -46.06 36.94 2.50
CA GLN A 417 -45.97 37.27 1.07
C GLN A 417 -44.90 36.41 0.37
N ALA A 418 -43.69 36.31 0.95
CA ALA A 418 -42.65 35.43 0.41
C ALA A 418 -43.08 33.96 0.35
N LEU A 419 -43.82 33.45 1.35
CA LEU A 419 -44.37 32.09 1.32
C LEU A 419 -45.45 31.94 0.24
N LYS A 420 -46.34 32.93 0.06
CA LYS A 420 -47.37 32.92 -0.97
C LYS A 420 -46.73 32.87 -2.36
N ASP A 421 -45.80 33.76 -2.63
CA ASP A 421 -45.12 33.91 -3.92
C ASP A 421 -44.14 32.76 -4.21
N ARG A 422 -43.63 32.07 -3.18
CA ARG A 422 -42.70 30.94 -3.35
C ARG A 422 -43.32 29.85 -4.24
N VAL A 423 -42.62 29.53 -5.31
CA VAL A 423 -42.95 28.40 -6.19
C VAL A 423 -42.07 27.21 -5.83
N ASP A 424 -42.70 26.07 -5.55
CA ASP A 424 -42.03 24.80 -5.30
C ASP A 424 -42.33 23.85 -6.46
N VAL A 425 -41.28 23.30 -7.08
CA VAL A 425 -41.34 22.17 -8.02
C VAL A 425 -40.28 21.20 -7.56
N GLU A 426 -40.62 20.24 -6.71
CA GLU A 426 -39.62 19.43 -5.99
C GLU A 426 -39.86 17.94 -6.12
N PHE A 427 -38.86 17.19 -6.60
CA PHE A 427 -38.91 15.74 -6.60
C PHE A 427 -39.10 15.19 -5.18
N ASP A 428 -39.97 14.20 -5.06
CA ASP A 428 -40.13 13.45 -3.83
C ASP A 428 -38.84 12.64 -3.49
N PRO A 429 -38.41 12.60 -2.21
CA PRO A 429 -37.25 11.82 -1.80
C PRO A 429 -37.39 10.31 -2.00
N GLY A 430 -38.61 9.79 -2.15
CA GLY A 430 -38.89 8.37 -2.41
C GLY A 430 -38.79 7.95 -3.88
N ASN A 431 -38.41 8.84 -4.80
CA ASN A 431 -38.22 8.48 -6.21
C ASN A 431 -37.06 7.46 -6.39
N PRO A 432 -37.19 6.45 -7.27
CA PRO A 432 -36.21 5.37 -7.37
C PRO A 432 -34.82 5.82 -7.86
N GLU A 433 -33.76 5.54 -7.09
CA GLU A 433 -32.37 5.80 -7.52
C GLU A 433 -31.93 4.94 -8.73
N ARG A 434 -32.67 3.90 -9.09
CA ARG A 434 -32.41 3.01 -10.24
C ARG A 434 -33.72 2.51 -10.85
N PHE A 435 -33.69 2.24 -12.16
CA PHE A 435 -34.72 1.50 -12.90
C PHE A 435 -34.06 0.36 -13.69
N ALA A 436 -34.64 -0.84 -13.66
CA ALA A 436 -34.33 -1.91 -14.59
C ALA A 436 -34.87 -1.60 -16.00
N ILE A 437 -34.43 -2.34 -17.01
CA ILE A 437 -34.84 -2.13 -18.41
C ILE A 437 -36.37 -2.31 -18.59
N SER A 438 -37.00 -3.18 -17.82
CA SER A 438 -38.45 -3.43 -17.85
C SER A 438 -39.25 -2.60 -16.84
N ASP A 439 -38.62 -1.69 -16.09
CA ASP A 439 -39.32 -0.90 -15.08
C ASP A 439 -40.07 0.27 -15.72
N LYS A 440 -41.32 0.44 -15.30
CA LYS A 440 -42.15 1.60 -15.66
C LYS A 440 -41.67 2.83 -14.89
N VAL A 441 -41.32 3.89 -15.60
CA VAL A 441 -40.84 5.12 -14.99
C VAL A 441 -42.03 5.94 -14.47
N ARG A 442 -42.09 6.09 -13.14
CA ARG A 442 -43.01 6.97 -12.42
C ARG A 442 -42.20 7.92 -11.55
N LEU A 443 -42.50 9.22 -11.63
CA LEU A 443 -41.87 10.25 -10.80
C LEU A 443 -42.94 10.99 -9.99
N ARG A 444 -42.71 11.11 -8.69
CA ARG A 444 -43.52 11.95 -7.78
C ARG A 444 -42.89 13.32 -7.62
N VAL A 445 -43.68 14.37 -7.82
CA VAL A 445 -43.25 15.77 -7.68
C VAL A 445 -44.24 16.54 -6.81
N ASN A 446 -43.70 17.33 -5.88
CA ASN A 446 -44.44 18.23 -5.01
C ASN A 446 -44.49 19.62 -5.66
N LEU A 447 -45.70 20.12 -5.89
CA LEU A 447 -45.97 21.39 -6.57
C LEU A 447 -46.58 22.41 -5.60
N LYS A 448 -46.14 23.67 -5.64
CA LYS A 448 -46.76 24.79 -4.91
C LYS A 448 -46.69 26.06 -5.77
N ASN A 449 -47.79 26.80 -5.87
CA ASN A 449 -47.90 28.02 -6.68
C ASN A 449 -47.52 27.81 -8.16
N VAL A 450 -48.00 26.70 -8.74
CA VAL A 450 -47.82 26.36 -10.17
C VAL A 450 -49.21 26.15 -10.77
N GLN A 451 -49.68 27.12 -11.56
CA GLN A 451 -50.94 26.99 -12.29
C GLN A 451 -50.74 26.12 -13.54
N THR A 452 -49.77 26.46 -14.39
CA THR A 452 -49.41 25.65 -15.57
C THR A 452 -48.04 25.00 -15.35
N LEU A 453 -47.99 23.68 -15.46
CA LEU A 453 -46.77 22.87 -15.42
C LEU A 453 -46.53 22.24 -16.79
N ILE A 454 -45.36 22.50 -17.36
CA ILE A 454 -44.90 21.90 -18.61
C ILE A 454 -43.89 20.81 -18.25
N VAL A 455 -44.16 19.58 -18.68
CA VAL A 455 -43.27 18.43 -18.51
C VAL A 455 -42.70 18.05 -19.87
N LYS A 456 -41.38 18.02 -19.97
CA LYS A 456 -40.64 17.74 -21.21
C LYS A 456 -39.79 16.50 -21.04
N VAL A 457 -39.84 15.59 -22.01
CA VAL A 457 -39.00 14.41 -22.07
C VAL A 457 -38.05 14.54 -23.26
N PHE A 458 -36.75 14.40 -22.98
CA PHE A 458 -35.68 14.40 -23.95
C PHE A 458 -34.93 13.07 -23.89
N GLU A 459 -34.82 12.36 -25.01
CA GLU A 459 -33.91 11.23 -25.13
C GLU A 459 -32.51 11.75 -25.49
N VAL A 460 -31.50 11.36 -24.70
CA VAL A 460 -30.12 11.75 -24.97
C VAL A 460 -29.50 10.78 -25.95
N ASN A 461 -28.98 11.28 -27.07
CA ASN A 461 -28.10 10.50 -27.95
C ASN A 461 -26.78 10.21 -27.22
N THR A 462 -26.77 9.13 -26.46
CA THR A 462 -25.67 8.69 -25.60
C THR A 462 -24.37 8.52 -26.38
N LEU A 463 -24.44 7.96 -27.60
CA LEU A 463 -23.28 7.76 -28.47
C LEU A 463 -22.57 9.07 -28.81
N ASN A 464 -23.29 10.03 -29.40
CA ASN A 464 -22.73 11.33 -29.77
C ASN A 464 -22.26 12.12 -28.54
N TYR A 465 -23.00 12.06 -27.44
CA TYR A 465 -22.61 12.72 -26.20
C TYR A 465 -21.28 12.18 -25.67
N TYR A 466 -21.13 10.85 -25.57
CA TYR A 466 -19.95 10.21 -25.01
C TYR A 466 -18.72 10.30 -25.93
N LEU A 467 -18.88 10.29 -27.25
CA LEU A 467 -17.80 10.54 -28.20
C LEU A 467 -17.21 11.95 -28.03
N THR A 468 -18.06 12.96 -27.83
CA THR A 468 -17.65 14.36 -27.67
C THR A 468 -17.11 14.67 -26.26
N HIS A 469 -17.85 14.32 -25.21
CA HIS A 469 -17.58 14.80 -23.84
C HIS A 469 -16.77 13.82 -22.98
N LYS A 470 -16.72 12.53 -23.34
CA LYS A 470 -15.94 11.46 -22.65
C LYS A 470 -16.12 11.43 -21.12
N SER A 471 -17.29 11.85 -20.65
CA SER A 471 -17.67 11.97 -19.24
C SER A 471 -19.15 11.62 -19.07
N GLU A 472 -19.58 11.29 -17.85
CA GLU A 472 -20.94 10.82 -17.58
C GLU A 472 -21.99 11.93 -17.74
N ILE A 473 -23.14 11.57 -18.33
CA ILE A 473 -24.30 12.47 -18.46
C ILE A 473 -24.75 12.93 -17.07
N SER A 474 -25.01 14.23 -16.93
CA SER A 474 -25.32 14.91 -15.67
C SER A 474 -26.50 15.87 -15.82
N THR A 475 -26.93 16.45 -14.70
CA THR A 475 -28.09 17.37 -14.64
C THR A 475 -27.82 18.72 -15.30
N ASP A 476 -26.55 19.12 -15.45
CA ASP A 476 -26.07 20.35 -16.09
C ASP A 476 -25.94 20.27 -17.63
N LEU A 477 -26.43 19.20 -18.28
CA LEU A 477 -26.48 19.14 -19.75
C LEU A 477 -27.34 20.28 -20.31
N SER A 478 -26.80 21.15 -21.18
CA SER A 478 -27.65 22.13 -21.89
C SER A 478 -28.63 21.40 -22.82
N LEU A 479 -29.89 21.82 -22.76
CA LEU A 479 -30.97 21.34 -23.64
C LEU A 479 -31.33 22.41 -24.69
N ASP A 480 -30.57 23.50 -24.74
CA ASP A 480 -30.87 24.65 -25.59
C ASP A 480 -30.63 24.25 -27.06
N GLY A 481 -31.68 24.37 -27.88
CA GLY A 481 -31.68 23.90 -29.27
C GLY A 481 -31.97 22.40 -29.46
N LEU A 482 -32.21 21.63 -28.39
CA LEU A 482 -32.72 20.25 -28.52
C LEU A 482 -34.25 20.25 -28.71
N VAL A 483 -34.72 19.42 -29.64
CA VAL A 483 -36.16 19.17 -29.83
C VAL A 483 -36.63 18.18 -28.76
N THR A 484 -37.71 18.51 -28.07
CA THR A 484 -38.39 17.60 -27.12
C THR A 484 -39.00 16.41 -27.85
N ASN A 485 -38.76 15.19 -27.35
CA ASN A 485 -39.43 13.99 -27.86
C ASN A 485 -40.92 14.03 -27.48
N HIS A 486 -41.23 14.41 -26.24
CA HIS A 486 -42.60 14.59 -25.74
C HIS A 486 -42.69 15.86 -24.87
N GLU A 487 -43.77 16.61 -25.02
CA GLU A 487 -44.14 17.78 -24.20
C GLU A 487 -45.59 17.60 -23.74
N ARG A 488 -45.82 17.68 -22.41
CA ARG A 488 -47.14 17.59 -21.79
C ARG A 488 -47.37 18.83 -20.94
N THR A 489 -48.52 19.47 -21.10
CA THR A 489 -48.93 20.59 -20.25
C THR A 489 -50.03 20.13 -19.31
N PHE A 490 -49.95 20.55 -18.05
CA PHE A 490 -50.94 20.30 -17.01
C PHE A 490 -51.34 21.62 -16.37
N ASP A 491 -52.63 21.87 -16.29
CA ASP A 491 -53.20 23.06 -15.65
C ASP A 491 -53.86 22.68 -14.31
N TYR A 492 -53.62 23.50 -13.30
CA TYR A 492 -54.05 23.31 -11.92
C TYR A 492 -54.65 24.60 -11.36
N ASP A 493 -55.80 24.49 -10.71
CA ASP A 493 -56.43 25.57 -9.91
C ASP A 493 -56.14 25.37 -8.40
N ASP A 494 -54.98 24.78 -8.10
CA ASP A 494 -54.53 24.60 -6.72
C ASP A 494 -54.17 25.97 -6.11
N SER A 495 -54.70 26.26 -4.92
CA SER A 495 -54.42 27.53 -4.22
C SER A 495 -52.91 27.81 -4.11
N PRO A 496 -52.41 29.02 -4.43
CA PRO A 496 -50.98 29.38 -4.38
C PRO A 496 -50.25 29.03 -3.08
N GLN A 497 -51.00 28.95 -1.97
CA GLN A 497 -50.47 28.61 -0.65
C GLN A 497 -50.23 27.11 -0.47
N ARG A 498 -51.01 26.24 -1.13
CA ARG A 498 -50.99 24.78 -0.94
C ARG A 498 -49.86 24.10 -1.72
N ARG A 499 -49.25 23.09 -1.10
CA ARG A 499 -48.28 22.17 -1.71
C ARG A 499 -48.92 20.81 -1.92
N VAL A 500 -49.00 20.35 -3.17
CA VAL A 500 -49.70 19.13 -3.58
C VAL A 500 -48.73 18.17 -4.25
N ALA A 501 -48.71 16.92 -3.79
CA ALA A 501 -47.96 15.84 -4.43
C ALA A 501 -48.73 15.30 -5.65
N ARG A 502 -48.05 15.17 -6.79
CA ARG A 502 -48.59 14.60 -8.03
C ARG A 502 -47.66 13.50 -8.53
N ASP A 503 -48.24 12.39 -9.01
CA ASP A 503 -47.53 11.28 -9.65
C ASP A 503 -47.60 11.42 -11.17
N PHE A 504 -46.46 11.28 -11.83
CA PHE A 504 -46.32 11.36 -13.29
C PHE A 504 -45.79 10.03 -13.83
N ASP A 505 -46.61 9.33 -14.60
CA ASP A 505 -46.22 8.15 -15.37
C ASP A 505 -45.68 8.56 -16.74
N PHE A 506 -44.58 7.93 -17.16
CA PHE A 506 -43.87 8.15 -18.42
C PHE A 506 -43.85 6.87 -19.29
N PRO A 507 -44.99 6.43 -19.85
CA PRO A 507 -45.04 5.31 -20.81
C PRO A 507 -44.22 5.56 -22.09
N GLU A 508 -43.89 6.82 -22.40
CA GLU A 508 -42.96 7.20 -23.46
C GLU A 508 -41.50 6.79 -23.22
N ILE A 509 -41.12 6.40 -21.99
CA ILE A 509 -39.81 5.81 -21.70
C ILE A 509 -39.90 4.29 -21.88
N GLU A 510 -39.55 3.86 -23.10
CA GLU A 510 -39.62 2.49 -23.59
C GLU A 510 -38.83 1.46 -22.73
N ASP A 511 -39.15 0.18 -22.90
CA ASP A 511 -38.48 -0.95 -22.24
C ASP A 511 -37.17 -1.36 -22.95
N ARG A 512 -36.27 -0.38 -23.10
CA ARG A 512 -34.93 -0.56 -23.71
C ARG A 512 -33.84 0.18 -22.93
N ARG A 513 -32.61 0.06 -23.43
CA ARG A 513 -31.45 0.82 -22.93
C ARG A 513 -31.54 2.28 -23.37
N GLY A 514 -31.21 3.21 -22.48
CA GLY A 514 -31.28 4.63 -22.78
C GLY A 514 -30.99 5.54 -21.59
N VAL A 515 -30.83 6.83 -21.90
CA VAL A 515 -30.75 7.90 -20.92
C VAL A 515 -31.72 9.01 -21.33
N TRP A 516 -32.66 9.32 -20.46
CA TRP A 516 -33.67 10.34 -20.68
C TRP A 516 -33.52 11.45 -19.66
N ILE A 517 -33.81 12.68 -20.08
CA ILE A 517 -33.90 13.85 -19.21
C ILE A 517 -35.35 14.27 -19.18
N VAL A 518 -35.93 14.29 -17.97
CA VAL A 518 -37.29 14.76 -17.72
C VAL A 518 -37.18 16.12 -17.03
N GLU A 519 -37.71 17.16 -17.65
CA GLU A 519 -37.69 18.52 -17.12
C GLU A 519 -39.10 19.03 -16.83
N PHE A 520 -39.31 19.49 -15.61
CA PHE A 520 -40.56 20.02 -15.06
C PHE A 520 -40.42 21.53 -14.92
N ILE A 521 -41.21 22.29 -15.68
CA ILE A 521 -41.12 23.75 -15.80
C ILE A 521 -42.45 24.37 -15.36
N GLY A 522 -42.44 25.21 -14.33
CA GLY A 522 -43.65 25.88 -13.83
C GLY A 522 -43.33 27.01 -12.85
N GLY A 523 -44.09 28.10 -12.90
CA GLY A 523 -43.97 29.25 -11.97
C GLY A 523 -42.53 29.78 -11.81
N SER A 524 -41.82 30.05 -12.90
CA SER A 524 -40.40 30.49 -12.91
C SER A 524 -39.36 29.50 -12.31
N LYS A 525 -39.77 28.26 -12.01
CA LYS A 525 -38.90 27.18 -11.54
C LYS A 525 -38.76 26.07 -12.57
N SER A 526 -37.57 25.48 -12.62
CA SER A 526 -37.29 24.27 -13.40
C SER A 526 -36.65 23.19 -12.53
N SER A 527 -37.06 21.95 -12.74
CA SER A 527 -36.59 20.78 -12.01
C SER A 527 -36.35 19.62 -12.95
N ARG A 528 -35.20 18.95 -12.81
CA ARG A 528 -34.70 18.00 -13.79
C ARG A 528 -34.35 16.65 -13.17
N ALA A 529 -34.86 15.59 -13.79
CA ALA A 529 -34.45 14.21 -13.54
C ALA A 529 -33.60 13.68 -14.69
N VAL A 530 -32.55 12.93 -14.40
CA VAL A 530 -31.81 12.11 -15.37
C VAL A 530 -32.12 10.65 -15.06
N ILE A 531 -32.85 10.00 -15.97
CA ILE A 531 -33.32 8.62 -15.86
C ILE A 531 -32.43 7.73 -16.72
N ARG A 532 -31.89 6.65 -16.15
CA ARG A 532 -31.05 5.68 -16.87
C ARG A 532 -31.69 4.30 -16.79
N LYS A 533 -31.83 3.62 -17.93
CA LYS A 533 -32.19 2.20 -18.03
C LYS A 533 -31.08 1.50 -18.81
N GLY A 534 -30.54 0.41 -18.26
CA GLY A 534 -29.44 -0.35 -18.87
C GLY A 534 -28.04 0.24 -18.69
N GLN A 535 -27.03 -0.61 -18.82
CA GLN A 535 -25.60 -0.33 -18.74
C GLN A 535 -24.79 -1.48 -19.34
N LEU A 536 -23.75 -1.16 -20.11
CA LEU A 536 -22.77 -2.14 -20.60
C LEU A 536 -21.45 -2.04 -19.83
N ASP A 537 -20.87 -3.20 -19.52
CA ASP A 537 -19.57 -3.36 -18.85
C ASP A 537 -18.51 -3.91 -19.81
N VAL A 538 -17.21 -3.80 -19.44
CA VAL A 538 -16.10 -4.38 -20.21
C VAL A 538 -15.09 -5.10 -19.31
N LEU A 539 -14.69 -6.30 -19.72
CA LEU A 539 -13.52 -7.01 -19.21
C LEU A 539 -12.32 -6.81 -20.16
N SER A 540 -11.10 -6.71 -19.63
CA SER A 540 -9.87 -6.55 -20.43
C SER A 540 -8.89 -7.69 -20.18
N THR A 541 -8.44 -8.36 -21.26
CA THR A 541 -7.40 -9.38 -21.20
C THR A 541 -6.33 -9.14 -22.26
N THR A 542 -5.12 -8.82 -21.78
CA THR A 542 -3.94 -8.66 -22.60
C THR A 542 -3.50 -10.01 -23.19
N ILE A 543 -3.28 -10.04 -24.51
CA ILE A 543 -2.73 -11.16 -25.28
C ILE A 543 -1.49 -10.71 -26.08
N ARG A 544 -0.97 -11.52 -27.00
CA ARG A 544 0.20 -11.18 -27.82
C ARG A 544 -0.04 -9.97 -28.73
N GLU A 545 -1.24 -9.82 -29.26
CA GLU A 545 -1.57 -8.86 -30.29
C GLU A 545 -2.08 -7.51 -29.72
N GLY A 546 -2.40 -7.45 -28.43
CA GLY A 546 -2.97 -6.28 -27.78
C GLY A 546 -3.86 -6.61 -26.58
N GLU A 547 -4.88 -5.79 -26.34
CA GLU A 547 -5.91 -5.99 -25.31
C GLU A 547 -7.19 -6.52 -25.96
N VAL A 548 -7.65 -7.72 -25.56
CA VAL A 548 -9.00 -8.20 -25.88
C VAL A 548 -9.96 -7.59 -24.88
N LEU A 549 -10.93 -6.81 -25.39
CA LEU A 549 -12.04 -6.31 -24.60
C LEU A 549 -13.26 -7.19 -24.84
N THR A 550 -13.91 -7.64 -23.77
CA THR A 550 -15.20 -8.37 -23.81
C THR A 550 -16.29 -7.45 -23.27
N VAL A 551 -17.25 -7.07 -24.11
CA VAL A 551 -18.43 -6.28 -23.74
C VAL A 551 -19.49 -7.19 -23.11
N LEU A 552 -20.05 -6.76 -21.99
CA LEU A 552 -21.08 -7.47 -21.24
C LEU A 552 -22.34 -6.63 -21.07
N ASP A 553 -23.49 -7.30 -21.02
CA ASP A 553 -24.78 -6.75 -20.66
C ASP A 553 -25.00 -6.64 -19.13
N GLU A 554 -26.17 -6.14 -18.76
CA GLU A 554 -26.63 -5.98 -17.37
C GLU A 554 -26.76 -7.31 -16.61
N MET A 555 -26.84 -8.43 -17.34
CA MET A 555 -26.89 -9.79 -16.81
C MET A 555 -25.52 -10.48 -16.81
N HIS A 556 -24.45 -9.71 -17.10
CA HIS A 556 -23.06 -10.14 -17.23
C HIS A 556 -22.82 -11.23 -18.29
N LYS A 557 -23.66 -11.24 -19.34
CA LYS A 557 -23.49 -12.08 -20.54
C LYS A 557 -22.87 -11.24 -21.68
N PRO A 558 -22.22 -11.88 -22.67
CA PRO A 558 -21.75 -11.18 -23.86
C PRO A 558 -22.84 -10.35 -24.54
N ALA A 559 -22.55 -9.08 -24.83
CA ALA A 559 -23.47 -8.21 -25.56
C ALA A 559 -23.32 -8.43 -27.07
N ASP A 560 -24.37 -8.94 -27.72
CA ASP A 560 -24.39 -9.19 -29.17
C ASP A 560 -24.42 -7.87 -29.97
N GLY A 561 -23.78 -7.88 -31.15
CA GLY A 561 -23.66 -6.72 -32.04
C GLY A 561 -22.93 -5.50 -31.46
N ALA A 562 -22.32 -5.62 -30.29
CA ALA A 562 -21.64 -4.51 -29.63
C ALA A 562 -20.39 -4.05 -30.40
N SER A 563 -20.00 -2.80 -30.17
CA SER A 563 -18.83 -2.17 -30.78
C SER A 563 -18.15 -1.21 -29.80
N ILE A 564 -16.86 -0.95 -30.01
CA ILE A 564 -16.07 -0.09 -29.13
C ILE A 564 -15.42 1.04 -29.94
N TRP A 565 -15.66 2.27 -29.51
CA TRP A 565 -14.95 3.45 -30.00
C TRP A 565 -13.76 3.78 -29.10
N LEU A 566 -12.58 3.85 -29.69
CA LEU A 566 -11.34 4.30 -29.04
C LEU A 566 -10.52 5.17 -30.00
N GLY A 567 -10.11 6.35 -29.55
CA GLY A 567 -9.25 7.25 -30.35
C GLY A 567 -9.84 7.70 -31.69
N GLY A 568 -11.18 7.74 -31.81
CA GLY A 568 -11.88 8.05 -33.07
C GLY A 568 -11.99 6.88 -34.05
N ARG A 569 -11.55 5.68 -33.68
CA ARG A 569 -11.73 4.45 -34.46
C ARG A 569 -12.81 3.56 -33.84
N LEU A 570 -13.57 2.91 -34.70
CA LEU A 570 -14.58 1.92 -34.34
C LEU A 570 -14.01 0.51 -34.48
N TYR A 571 -14.21 -0.31 -33.45
CA TYR A 571 -13.84 -1.72 -33.39
C TYR A 571 -15.11 -2.54 -33.18
N GLN A 572 -15.46 -3.40 -34.13
CA GLN A 572 -16.61 -4.30 -34.03
C GLN A 572 -16.27 -5.49 -33.12
N CYS A 573 -17.26 -6.02 -32.38
CA CYS A 573 -17.11 -7.23 -31.60
C CYS A 573 -17.53 -8.50 -32.36
N ASP A 574 -17.06 -9.65 -31.89
CA ASP A 574 -17.48 -10.98 -32.35
C ASP A 574 -18.81 -11.46 -31.71
N ASP A 575 -19.23 -12.67 -32.06
CA ASP A 575 -20.40 -13.41 -31.53
C ASP A 575 -20.41 -13.58 -30.00
N LYS A 576 -19.28 -13.31 -29.35
CA LYS A 576 -19.07 -13.39 -27.89
C LYS A 576 -18.74 -12.01 -27.31
N GLY A 577 -19.10 -10.94 -28.00
CA GLY A 577 -18.93 -9.56 -27.54
C GLY A 577 -17.46 -9.12 -27.42
N ARG A 578 -16.52 -9.78 -28.11
CA ARG A 578 -15.08 -9.53 -27.98
C ARG A 578 -14.50 -8.78 -29.15
N THR A 579 -13.60 -7.85 -28.87
CA THR A 579 -12.81 -7.16 -29.89
C THR A 579 -11.35 -6.99 -29.46
N LEU A 580 -10.44 -6.94 -30.43
CA LEU A 580 -9.00 -6.79 -30.22
C LEU A 580 -8.58 -5.34 -30.45
N ILE A 581 -8.05 -4.71 -29.41
CA ILE A 581 -7.44 -3.39 -29.48
C ILE A 581 -5.91 -3.55 -29.48
N PRO A 582 -5.21 -3.16 -30.56
CA PRO A 582 -3.75 -3.20 -30.62
C PRO A 582 -3.08 -2.40 -29.49
N PHE A 583 -1.83 -2.75 -29.15
CA PHE A 583 -1.07 -2.04 -28.13
C PHE A 583 -0.93 -0.53 -28.37
N SER A 584 -0.79 0.23 -27.29
CA SER A 584 -0.60 1.69 -27.32
C SER A 584 0.87 2.09 -27.26
N ASN A 585 1.24 3.11 -28.04
CA ASN A 585 2.50 3.83 -27.90
C ASN A 585 2.48 4.84 -26.72
N ASP A 586 1.30 5.15 -26.19
CA ASP A 586 1.09 5.95 -24.97
C ASP A 586 0.28 5.08 -23.97
N PRO A 587 0.92 4.24 -23.15
CA PRO A 587 0.24 3.29 -22.28
C PRO A 587 -0.37 3.97 -21.05
N GLY A 588 -1.59 3.57 -20.67
CA GLY A 588 -2.30 4.22 -19.58
C GLY A 588 -3.76 3.80 -19.46
N ARG A 589 -4.47 4.36 -18.48
CA ARG A 589 -5.92 4.17 -18.35
C ARG A 589 -6.63 4.96 -19.45
N ARG A 590 -7.45 4.29 -20.24
CA ARG A 590 -8.22 4.88 -21.35
C ARG A 590 -9.72 4.76 -21.11
N THR A 591 -10.45 5.80 -21.49
CA THR A 591 -11.91 5.79 -21.58
C THR A 591 -12.31 5.32 -22.97
N THR A 592 -13.24 4.37 -23.04
CA THR A 592 -13.86 3.87 -24.28
C THR A 592 -15.35 4.19 -24.27
N VAL A 593 -15.93 4.37 -25.47
CA VAL A 593 -17.39 4.38 -25.65
C VAL A 593 -17.77 3.03 -26.23
N ILE A 594 -18.56 2.26 -25.49
CA ILE A 594 -19.20 1.04 -25.97
C ILE A 594 -20.50 1.46 -26.66
N ALA A 595 -20.82 0.94 -27.84
CA ALA A 595 -22.03 1.25 -28.59
C ALA A 595 -22.72 -0.02 -29.10
N THR A 596 -24.04 -0.10 -28.97
CA THR A 596 -24.88 -1.19 -29.49
C THR A 596 -25.62 -0.80 -30.77
N PRO A 597 -26.13 -1.77 -31.57
CA PRO A 597 -26.77 -1.49 -32.87
C PRO A 597 -28.04 -0.63 -32.78
N ASP A 598 -28.69 -0.60 -31.62
CA ASP A 598 -29.85 0.23 -31.28
C ASP A 598 -29.50 1.71 -31.01
N GLY A 599 -28.22 2.09 -31.09
CA GLY A 599 -27.75 3.46 -30.88
C GLY A 599 -27.50 3.83 -29.41
N PHE A 600 -27.73 2.91 -28.46
CA PHE A 600 -27.33 3.10 -27.07
C PHE A 600 -25.81 3.00 -26.92
N ALA A 601 -25.27 3.75 -25.96
CA ALA A 601 -23.85 3.72 -25.62
C ALA A 601 -23.60 3.80 -24.10
N SER A 602 -22.45 3.30 -23.67
CA SER A 602 -21.97 3.35 -22.29
C SER A 602 -20.48 3.73 -22.25
N LEU A 603 -20.06 4.45 -21.20
CA LEU A 603 -18.65 4.71 -20.94
C LEU A 603 -18.03 3.60 -20.09
N SER A 604 -16.81 3.20 -20.45
CA SER A 604 -16.01 2.29 -19.64
C SER A 604 -14.55 2.72 -19.58
N GLN A 605 -13.79 2.19 -18.63
CA GLN A 605 -12.36 2.44 -18.47
C GLN A 605 -11.56 1.15 -18.35
N PHE A 606 -10.54 1.01 -19.19
CA PHE A 606 -9.60 -0.11 -19.17
C PHE A 606 -8.15 0.37 -19.10
N GLN A 607 -7.24 -0.53 -18.76
CA GLN A 607 -5.80 -0.28 -18.79
C GLN A 607 -5.26 -0.68 -20.17
N HIS A 608 -4.83 0.29 -20.96
CA HIS A 608 -4.26 0.06 -22.29
C HIS A 608 -2.75 -0.08 -22.18
N SER A 609 -2.24 -1.29 -22.46
CA SER A 609 -0.82 -1.63 -22.36
C SER A 609 -0.02 -1.22 -23.61
N SER A 610 1.30 -1.15 -23.48
CA SER A 610 2.25 -1.05 -24.60
C SER A 610 2.86 -2.42 -24.93
N GLU A 611 3.39 -2.58 -26.15
CA GLU A 611 4.05 -3.80 -26.63
C GLU A 611 5.46 -3.96 -26.01
N ALA A 612 5.51 -4.19 -24.70
CA ALA A 612 6.76 -4.30 -23.97
C ALA A 612 7.15 -5.78 -23.76
N TYR A 613 8.03 -6.30 -24.62
CA TYR A 613 8.57 -7.66 -24.48
C TYR A 613 9.67 -7.74 -23.42
N GLN A 614 9.68 -8.84 -22.65
CA GLN A 614 10.76 -9.17 -21.70
C GLN A 614 11.04 -10.67 -21.73
N LEU A 615 12.32 -11.04 -21.91
CA LEU A 615 12.81 -12.42 -21.79
C LEU A 615 13.44 -12.61 -20.41
N HIS A 616 12.96 -13.60 -19.67
CA HIS A 616 13.59 -14.09 -18.45
C HIS A 616 14.02 -15.54 -18.64
N ALA A 617 15.09 -15.99 -17.99
CA ALA A 617 15.40 -17.41 -17.91
C ALA A 617 15.95 -17.79 -16.53
N GLY A 618 15.41 -18.85 -15.94
CA GLY A 618 16.09 -19.54 -14.86
C GLY A 618 17.21 -20.41 -15.43
N ILE A 619 18.47 -20.12 -15.10
CA ILE A 619 19.63 -20.84 -15.63
C ILE A 619 20.35 -21.54 -14.48
N ARG A 620 20.63 -22.84 -14.62
CA ARG A 620 21.30 -23.65 -13.58
C ARG A 620 22.26 -24.67 -14.19
N ILE A 621 23.50 -24.70 -13.71
CA ILE A 621 24.47 -25.79 -13.91
C ILE A 621 24.96 -26.26 -12.53
N ASP A 622 25.34 -27.53 -12.40
CA ASP A 622 25.82 -28.06 -11.11
C ASP A 622 27.31 -27.84 -10.86
N ARG A 623 27.66 -27.42 -9.65
CA ARG A 623 29.05 -27.12 -9.27
C ARG A 623 29.91 -28.39 -9.20
N GLU A 624 29.38 -29.51 -8.73
CA GLU A 624 30.14 -30.77 -8.64
C GLU A 624 30.35 -31.40 -10.03
N ALA A 625 29.54 -31.03 -11.02
CA ALA A 625 29.72 -31.40 -12.43
C ALA A 625 30.83 -30.59 -13.13
N LEU A 626 31.17 -29.39 -12.67
CA LEU A 626 32.16 -28.48 -13.28
C LEU A 626 33.63 -28.91 -13.02
N ARG A 627 33.94 -30.17 -13.31
CA ARG A 627 35.29 -30.76 -13.21
C ARG A 627 36.02 -30.64 -14.56
N PRO A 628 37.31 -30.24 -14.59
CA PRO A 628 38.08 -30.10 -15.84
C PRO A 628 37.97 -31.33 -16.76
N GLY A 629 37.64 -31.10 -18.03
CA GLY A 629 37.50 -32.13 -19.06
C GLY A 629 36.23 -32.98 -19.01
N ALA A 630 35.45 -32.92 -17.92
CA ALA A 630 34.19 -33.64 -17.75
C ALA A 630 33.03 -33.00 -18.54
N ARG A 631 31.90 -33.71 -18.60
CA ARG A 631 30.64 -33.21 -19.15
C ARG A 631 29.78 -32.62 -18.03
N ALA A 632 29.14 -31.49 -18.28
CA ALA A 632 28.22 -30.84 -17.34
C ALA A 632 26.99 -30.30 -18.08
N THR A 633 25.81 -30.50 -17.51
CA THR A 633 24.53 -30.09 -18.11
C THR A 633 24.09 -28.73 -17.57
N ILE A 634 23.84 -27.79 -18.48
CA ILE A 634 23.15 -26.54 -18.24
C ILE A 634 21.65 -26.79 -18.44
N MET A 635 20.83 -26.42 -17.46
CA MET A 635 19.37 -26.36 -17.54
C MET A 635 18.92 -24.91 -17.67
N ILE A 636 18.01 -24.63 -18.60
CA ILE A 636 17.50 -23.30 -18.93
C ILE A 636 15.98 -23.35 -18.95
N ARG A 637 15.34 -22.52 -18.14
CA ARG A 637 13.89 -22.35 -18.06
C ARG A 637 13.49 -20.94 -18.54
N PRO A 638 13.35 -20.72 -19.85
CA PRO A 638 12.97 -19.43 -20.39
C PRO A 638 11.49 -19.09 -20.14
N THR A 639 11.17 -17.80 -20.14
CA THR A 639 9.81 -17.26 -20.17
C THR A 639 9.84 -15.93 -20.90
N LEU A 640 9.17 -15.87 -22.05
CA LEU A 640 8.89 -14.63 -22.75
C LEU A 640 7.59 -14.03 -22.20
N THR A 641 7.58 -12.72 -21.97
CA THR A 641 6.37 -11.98 -21.63
C THR A 641 6.19 -10.77 -22.55
N VAL A 642 4.94 -10.34 -22.75
CA VAL A 642 4.57 -9.05 -23.36
C VAL A 642 3.61 -8.33 -22.43
N ALA A 643 3.86 -7.04 -22.14
CA ALA A 643 3.13 -6.29 -21.10
C ALA A 643 3.08 -6.98 -19.71
N GLY A 644 4.01 -7.91 -19.45
CA GLY A 644 4.05 -8.76 -18.27
C GLY A 644 3.09 -9.96 -18.26
N GLN A 645 2.41 -10.30 -19.37
CA GLN A 645 1.77 -11.60 -19.58
C GLN A 645 2.75 -12.58 -20.25
N PRO A 646 2.96 -13.80 -19.71
CA PRO A 646 3.66 -14.86 -20.43
C PRO A 646 2.96 -15.22 -21.74
N ILE A 647 3.76 -15.38 -22.79
CA ILE A 647 3.34 -15.82 -24.13
C ILE A 647 4.20 -17.00 -24.58
N SER A 648 3.81 -17.66 -25.67
CA SER A 648 4.55 -18.81 -26.20
C SER A 648 6.00 -18.45 -26.55
N LEU A 649 6.92 -19.38 -26.31
CA LEU A 649 8.32 -19.24 -26.74
C LEU A 649 8.51 -19.46 -28.24
N THR A 650 7.50 -19.99 -28.94
CA THR A 650 7.45 -20.10 -30.42
C THR A 650 7.38 -18.74 -31.13
N HIS A 651 7.41 -17.64 -30.37
CA HIS A 651 7.46 -16.27 -30.87
C HIS A 651 8.88 -15.69 -30.86
N LEU A 652 9.87 -16.47 -30.42
CA LEU A 652 11.27 -16.10 -30.45
C LEU A 652 11.91 -16.57 -31.76
N ASP A 653 12.52 -15.63 -32.48
CA ASP A 653 13.39 -15.89 -33.63
C ASP A 653 14.86 -15.91 -33.18
N HIS A 654 15.74 -16.50 -34.00
CA HIS A 654 17.22 -16.46 -33.81
C HIS A 654 17.72 -16.84 -32.40
N VAL A 655 17.06 -17.81 -31.75
CA VAL A 655 17.39 -18.25 -30.39
C VAL A 655 18.79 -18.85 -30.36
N ARG A 656 19.69 -18.27 -29.57
CA ARG A 656 21.08 -18.70 -29.44
C ARG A 656 21.53 -18.72 -27.98
N LEU A 657 22.32 -19.73 -27.63
CA LEU A 657 22.96 -19.85 -26.33
C LEU A 657 24.42 -19.44 -26.45
N VAL A 658 24.78 -18.31 -25.84
CA VAL A 658 26.15 -17.79 -25.79
C VAL A 658 26.78 -18.20 -24.46
N LEU A 659 27.90 -18.90 -24.54
CA LEU A 659 28.68 -19.38 -23.40
C LEU A 659 30.02 -18.66 -23.41
N ILE A 660 30.32 -17.90 -22.36
CA ILE A 660 31.62 -17.24 -22.20
C ILE A 660 32.34 -17.90 -21.02
N SER A 661 33.41 -18.61 -21.31
CA SER A 661 34.20 -19.33 -20.31
C SER A 661 35.53 -18.61 -20.09
N THR A 662 35.86 -18.31 -18.83
CA THR A 662 37.07 -17.57 -18.44
C THR A 662 37.95 -18.45 -17.56
N ASP A 663 39.22 -18.62 -17.93
CA ASP A 663 40.20 -19.43 -17.20
C ASP A 663 40.78 -18.70 -15.97
N LEU A 664 41.82 -19.28 -15.34
CA LEU A 664 42.53 -18.66 -14.21
C LEU A 664 43.43 -17.49 -14.62
N GLU A 665 43.82 -17.44 -15.89
CA GLU A 665 44.68 -16.41 -16.47
C GLU A 665 43.87 -15.15 -16.85
N GLY A 666 42.54 -15.28 -16.94
CA GLY A 666 41.61 -14.23 -17.35
C GLY A 666 41.29 -14.26 -18.85
N ILE A 667 41.81 -15.25 -19.58
CA ILE A 667 41.53 -15.45 -20.99
C ILE A 667 40.10 -15.97 -21.11
N SER A 668 39.30 -15.31 -21.93
CA SER A 668 37.90 -15.65 -22.15
C SER A 668 37.69 -16.24 -23.53
N THR A 669 37.00 -17.37 -23.60
CA THR A 669 36.60 -18.05 -24.84
C THR A 669 35.08 -18.05 -24.95
N THR A 670 34.57 -17.67 -26.12
CA THR A 670 33.13 -17.63 -26.40
C THR A 670 32.75 -18.78 -27.31
N THR A 671 31.69 -19.50 -26.95
CA THR A 671 31.04 -20.51 -27.81
C THR A 671 29.58 -20.11 -27.98
N THR A 672 29.12 -20.04 -29.23
CA THR A 672 27.72 -19.75 -29.55
C THR A 672 27.06 -20.99 -30.13
N VAL A 673 25.97 -21.43 -29.51
CA VAL A 673 25.08 -22.46 -30.04
C VAL A 673 23.93 -21.74 -30.73
N ASN A 674 23.92 -21.75 -32.06
CA ASN A 674 22.81 -21.24 -32.86
C ASN A 674 21.62 -22.22 -32.80
N ASP A 675 20.43 -21.73 -33.15
CA ASP A 675 19.19 -22.52 -33.25
C ASP A 675 18.89 -23.34 -31.98
N PHE A 676 19.13 -22.72 -30.82
CA PHE A 676 18.99 -23.37 -29.51
C PHE A 676 17.51 -23.60 -29.17
N ASN A 677 17.07 -24.86 -29.26
CA ASN A 677 15.68 -25.25 -29.08
C ASN A 677 15.18 -24.99 -27.64
N VAL A 678 14.08 -24.24 -27.53
CA VAL A 678 13.40 -23.90 -26.28
C VAL A 678 11.91 -24.23 -26.36
N SER A 679 11.33 -24.67 -25.24
CA SER A 679 9.90 -25.01 -25.15
C SER A 679 9.28 -24.41 -23.89
N SER A 680 7.97 -24.13 -23.95
CA SER A 680 7.19 -23.64 -22.81
C SER A 680 6.77 -24.75 -21.83
N ASP A 681 6.91 -26.03 -22.21
CA ASP A 681 6.45 -27.19 -21.43
C ASP A 681 7.58 -27.92 -20.65
N ARG A 682 8.84 -27.58 -20.87
CA ARG A 682 10.01 -28.25 -20.26
C ARG A 682 11.23 -27.33 -20.28
N GLU A 683 12.17 -27.57 -19.38
CA GLU A 683 13.48 -26.92 -19.42
C GLU A 683 14.29 -27.37 -20.64
N ALA A 684 14.94 -26.41 -21.31
CA ALA A 684 15.92 -26.68 -22.34
C ALA A 684 17.26 -27.07 -21.71
N THR A 685 17.99 -28.00 -22.33
CA THR A 685 19.26 -28.51 -21.79
C THR A 685 20.38 -28.42 -22.81
N HIS A 686 21.57 -28.02 -22.35
CA HIS A 686 22.79 -28.04 -23.16
C HIS A 686 23.93 -28.70 -22.37
N GLU A 687 24.67 -29.61 -22.99
CA GLU A 687 25.82 -30.25 -22.37
C GLU A 687 27.12 -29.57 -22.83
N ILE A 688 27.93 -29.13 -21.87
CA ILE A 688 29.26 -28.57 -22.14
C ILE A 688 30.36 -29.54 -21.72
N ARG A 689 31.47 -29.53 -22.46
CA ARG A 689 32.74 -30.08 -21.95
C ARG A 689 33.45 -28.98 -21.18
N VAL A 690 33.67 -29.20 -19.89
CA VAL A 690 34.22 -28.19 -18.97
C VAL A 690 35.68 -27.88 -19.33
N PRO A 691 36.02 -26.62 -19.66
CA PRO A 691 37.40 -26.24 -19.97
C PRO A 691 38.37 -26.48 -18.81
N ASN A 692 39.64 -26.73 -19.14
CA ASN A 692 40.71 -26.76 -18.15
C ASN A 692 40.86 -25.38 -17.50
N ARG A 693 41.21 -25.34 -16.22
CA ARG A 693 41.41 -24.10 -15.44
C ARG A 693 40.20 -23.13 -15.44
N LEU A 694 38.99 -23.59 -15.75
CA LEU A 694 37.79 -22.75 -15.72
C LEU A 694 37.62 -22.06 -14.35
N SER A 695 37.45 -20.73 -14.35
CA SER A 695 37.23 -19.91 -13.15
C SER A 695 35.90 -19.14 -13.18
N SER A 696 35.35 -18.85 -14.36
CA SER A 696 34.02 -18.28 -14.53
C SER A 696 33.33 -18.81 -15.79
N LEU A 697 32.01 -18.94 -15.76
CA LEU A 697 31.16 -19.28 -16.90
C LEU A 697 29.95 -18.33 -16.94
N ASP A 698 29.88 -17.43 -17.92
CA ASP A 698 28.65 -16.69 -18.25
C ASP A 698 27.82 -17.51 -19.24
N VAL A 699 26.57 -17.78 -18.87
CA VAL A 699 25.60 -18.47 -19.72
C VAL A 699 24.52 -17.47 -20.08
N ARG A 700 24.40 -17.13 -21.37
CA ARG A 700 23.49 -16.09 -21.86
C ARG A 700 22.57 -16.64 -22.94
N LEU A 701 21.28 -16.64 -22.66
CA LEU A 701 20.25 -16.86 -23.66
C LEU A 701 20.00 -15.53 -24.38
N VAL A 702 20.14 -15.53 -25.70
CA VAL A 702 19.79 -14.40 -26.58
C VAL A 702 18.76 -14.88 -27.58
N ALA A 703 17.74 -14.07 -27.84
CA ALA A 703 16.72 -14.36 -28.83
C ALA A 703 16.08 -13.06 -29.32
N SER A 704 15.56 -13.08 -30.53
CA SER A 704 14.87 -11.95 -31.13
C SER A 704 13.36 -12.09 -31.04
N VAL A 705 12.64 -10.96 -31.06
CA VAL A 705 11.19 -10.93 -31.28
C VAL A 705 10.84 -9.82 -32.26
N LYS A 706 9.90 -10.07 -33.18
CA LYS A 706 9.39 -9.06 -34.10
C LYS A 706 8.30 -8.23 -33.42
N VAL A 707 8.49 -6.92 -33.34
CA VAL A 707 7.60 -5.96 -32.67
C VAL A 707 6.56 -5.46 -33.66
N ALA A 708 5.29 -5.80 -33.46
CA ALA A 708 4.23 -5.52 -34.43
C ALA A 708 3.96 -4.00 -34.58
N SER A 709 3.93 -3.27 -33.46
CA SER A 709 3.75 -1.82 -33.38
C SER A 709 4.88 -1.00 -34.02
N GLN A 710 6.05 -1.61 -34.24
CA GLN A 710 7.21 -1.00 -34.89
C GLN A 710 7.45 -1.55 -36.30
N GLY A 711 6.39 -2.00 -36.98
CA GLY A 711 6.48 -2.46 -38.38
C GLY A 711 7.23 -3.78 -38.54
N GLN A 712 7.11 -4.70 -37.56
CA GLN A 712 7.85 -5.96 -37.47
C GLN A 712 9.37 -5.80 -37.27
N GLN A 713 9.81 -4.65 -36.75
CA GLN A 713 11.22 -4.45 -36.37
C GLN A 713 11.67 -5.54 -35.38
N GLU A 714 12.85 -6.10 -35.64
CA GLU A 714 13.44 -7.15 -34.81
C GLU A 714 14.08 -6.53 -33.55
N LEU A 715 13.63 -6.99 -32.38
CA LEU A 715 14.13 -6.58 -31.06
C LEU A 715 14.92 -7.74 -30.45
N GLU A 716 16.22 -7.56 -30.26
CA GLU A 716 17.06 -8.53 -29.53
C GLU A 716 16.79 -8.44 -28.03
N LEU A 717 16.45 -9.58 -27.42
CA LEU A 717 16.28 -9.78 -25.99
C LEU A 717 17.38 -10.70 -25.47
N SER A 718 17.91 -10.42 -24.28
CA SER A 718 18.89 -11.30 -23.65
C SER A 718 18.73 -11.39 -22.14
N THR A 719 19.18 -12.52 -21.59
CA THR A 719 19.20 -12.80 -20.16
C THR A 719 20.37 -13.74 -19.87
N ASN A 720 21.11 -13.51 -18.78
CA ASN A 720 22.31 -14.27 -18.46
C ASN A 720 22.40 -14.66 -16.98
N GLN A 721 23.20 -15.69 -16.73
CA GLN A 721 23.63 -16.09 -15.41
C GLN A 721 25.12 -16.44 -15.44
N THR A 722 25.88 -15.81 -14.55
CA THR A 722 27.31 -16.08 -14.38
C THR A 722 27.55 -17.03 -13.20
N PHE A 723 28.46 -17.99 -13.36
CA PHE A 723 28.85 -18.98 -12.35
C PHE A 723 30.35 -18.90 -12.07
N THR A 724 30.74 -18.46 -10.88
CA THR A 724 32.15 -18.37 -10.45
C THR A 724 32.57 -19.64 -9.72
N ILE A 725 33.66 -20.26 -10.17
CA ILE A 725 34.22 -21.50 -9.61
C ILE A 725 35.73 -21.39 -9.40
N ASN A 726 36.34 -22.35 -8.71
CA ASN A 726 37.79 -22.53 -8.62
C ASN A 726 38.63 -21.32 -8.15
N GLY A 727 38.03 -20.26 -7.62
CA GLY A 727 38.73 -19.04 -7.18
C GLY A 727 39.81 -19.29 -6.12
N GLN A 728 39.72 -20.38 -5.36
CA GLN A 728 40.78 -20.85 -4.45
C GLN A 728 42.12 -21.08 -5.18
N LEU A 729 42.11 -21.51 -6.45
CA LEU A 729 43.31 -21.74 -7.25
C LEU A 729 44.07 -20.45 -7.60
N ARG A 730 43.42 -19.27 -7.47
CA ARG A 730 44.07 -17.95 -7.56
C ARG A 730 44.78 -17.55 -6.24
N SER A 731 44.84 -18.44 -5.25
CA SER A 731 45.42 -18.18 -3.94
C SER A 731 46.35 -19.30 -3.49
N GLU A 732 47.21 -18.99 -2.51
CA GLU A 732 48.10 -19.95 -1.86
C GLU A 732 47.36 -21.00 -1.00
N ARG A 733 46.02 -20.87 -0.84
CA ARG A 733 45.22 -21.81 -0.04
C ARG A 733 45.17 -23.19 -0.71
N ILE A 734 45.67 -24.18 0.02
CA ILE A 734 45.64 -25.60 -0.37
C ILE A 734 44.45 -26.38 0.22
N LYS A 735 43.66 -25.77 1.12
CA LYS A 735 42.48 -26.37 1.77
C LYS A 735 41.24 -25.49 1.61
N ASP A 736 40.05 -26.09 1.52
CA ASP A 736 38.76 -25.41 1.51
C ASP A 736 37.76 -26.16 2.42
N LEU A 737 36.69 -25.48 2.81
CA LEU A 737 35.66 -26.00 3.69
C LEU A 737 34.44 -26.45 2.89
N PHE A 738 33.90 -27.61 3.22
CA PHE A 738 32.70 -28.19 2.64
C PHE A 738 31.71 -28.56 3.74
N LEU A 739 30.41 -28.53 3.42
CA LEU A 739 29.32 -28.89 4.34
C LEU A 739 28.50 -30.01 3.68
N SER A 740 28.33 -31.14 4.37
CA SER A 740 27.44 -32.23 3.95
C SER A 740 26.29 -32.42 4.93
N ARG A 741 25.17 -32.95 4.44
CA ARG A 741 24.05 -33.41 5.27
C ARG A 741 23.80 -34.90 5.02
N ILE A 742 24.01 -35.73 6.02
CA ILE A 742 23.95 -37.20 5.93
C ILE A 742 23.03 -37.70 7.06
N ASN A 743 22.02 -38.50 6.72
CA ASN A 743 21.04 -39.05 7.68
C ASN A 743 20.45 -37.98 8.64
N GLY A 744 20.13 -36.81 8.08
CA GLY A 744 19.59 -35.66 8.82
C GLY A 744 20.63 -34.78 9.54
N ARG A 745 21.85 -35.29 9.78
CA ARG A 745 22.93 -34.61 10.51
C ARG A 745 23.87 -33.86 9.56
N TYR A 746 24.48 -32.77 10.04
CA TYR A 746 25.43 -31.94 9.31
C TYR A 746 26.86 -32.22 9.75
N LYS A 747 27.76 -32.30 8.76
CA LYS A 747 29.23 -32.42 8.98
C LYS A 747 29.94 -31.37 8.13
N VAL A 748 30.84 -30.61 8.75
CA VAL A 748 31.80 -29.76 8.03
C VAL A 748 33.08 -30.55 7.80
N GLN A 749 33.67 -30.44 6.62
CA GLN A 749 34.94 -31.08 6.27
C GLN A 749 35.92 -30.02 5.75
N LEU A 750 37.13 -29.98 6.31
CA LEU A 750 38.26 -29.21 5.77
C LEU A 750 39.10 -30.18 4.94
N LEU A 751 39.02 -30.04 3.62
CA LEU A 751 39.68 -30.94 2.66
C LEU A 751 40.72 -30.16 1.86
N GLY A 752 41.82 -30.82 1.52
CA GLY A 752 42.80 -30.28 0.60
C GLY A 752 42.40 -30.46 -0.88
N ARG A 753 43.28 -30.01 -1.79
CA ARG A 753 43.01 -29.99 -3.24
C ARG A 753 42.84 -31.38 -3.86
N SER A 754 43.37 -32.45 -3.25
CA SER A 754 43.15 -33.84 -3.70
C SER A 754 42.03 -34.55 -2.93
N GLY A 755 41.32 -33.84 -2.06
CA GLY A 755 40.30 -34.39 -1.16
C GLY A 755 40.87 -34.97 0.13
N GLU A 756 42.14 -34.73 0.43
CA GLU A 756 42.83 -35.23 1.61
C GLU A 756 42.33 -34.54 2.90
N PRO A 757 42.12 -35.29 4.01
CA PRO A 757 41.57 -34.73 5.24
C PRO A 757 42.58 -33.85 5.97
N ALA A 758 42.20 -32.61 6.29
CA ALA A 758 43.05 -31.72 7.09
C ALA A 758 42.89 -32.02 8.59
N LEU A 759 43.77 -32.87 9.12
CA LEU A 759 43.76 -33.35 10.51
C LEU A 759 44.05 -32.25 11.55
N GLY A 760 43.34 -32.28 12.68
CA GLY A 760 43.66 -31.53 13.90
C GLY A 760 43.63 -30.00 13.78
N GLN A 761 42.99 -29.45 12.76
CA GLN A 761 42.90 -28.01 12.48
C GLN A 761 41.79 -27.36 13.31
N LEU A 762 42.03 -26.12 13.77
CA LEU A 762 41.03 -25.35 14.51
C LEU A 762 40.04 -24.66 13.55
N LEU A 763 38.75 -24.83 13.80
CA LEU A 763 37.64 -24.22 13.09
C LEU A 763 36.76 -23.42 14.06
N ASN A 764 36.57 -22.13 13.75
CA ASN A 764 35.59 -21.28 14.43
C ASN A 764 34.25 -21.39 13.68
N VAL A 765 33.28 -22.06 14.30
CA VAL A 765 31.92 -22.27 13.76
C VAL A 765 30.98 -21.24 14.37
N THR A 766 30.54 -20.26 13.59
CA THR A 766 29.54 -19.26 13.97
C THR A 766 28.17 -19.65 13.42
N LEU A 767 27.17 -19.74 14.28
CA LEU A 767 25.80 -20.13 13.96
C LEU A 767 24.82 -18.98 14.19
N GLN A 768 23.83 -18.88 13.32
CA GLN A 768 22.73 -17.90 13.44
C GLN A 768 21.38 -18.61 13.34
N ARG A 769 20.44 -18.27 14.24
CA ARG A 769 19.05 -18.73 14.17
C ARG A 769 18.17 -17.71 13.45
N PRO A 770 17.08 -18.12 12.74
CA PRO A 770 16.11 -17.18 12.20
C PRO A 770 15.60 -16.26 13.31
N ASN A 771 15.32 -15.00 12.99
CA ASN A 771 14.81 -13.99 13.92
C ASN A 771 15.74 -13.59 15.09
N PHE A 772 16.95 -14.16 15.21
CA PHE A 772 17.99 -13.69 16.12
C PHE A 772 19.03 -12.86 15.35
N LYS A 773 19.39 -11.70 15.90
CA LYS A 773 20.48 -10.85 15.38
C LYS A 773 21.84 -11.23 15.97
N ASN A 774 21.86 -11.79 17.18
CA ASN A 774 23.06 -12.37 17.76
C ASN A 774 23.40 -13.71 17.10
N THR A 775 24.69 -14.01 17.06
CA THR A 775 25.24 -15.29 16.64
C THR A 775 25.88 -15.99 17.84
N ARG A 776 26.13 -17.29 17.72
CA ARG A 776 26.95 -18.06 18.67
C ARG A 776 28.16 -18.63 17.95
N THR A 777 29.35 -18.51 18.54
CA THR A 777 30.61 -19.01 17.95
C THR A 777 31.23 -20.07 18.83
N PHE A 778 31.67 -21.17 18.21
CA PHE A 778 32.28 -22.34 18.86
C PHE A 778 33.64 -22.64 18.22
N ALA A 779 34.64 -22.91 19.05
CA ALA A 779 35.97 -23.32 18.60
C ALA A 779 36.06 -24.86 18.63
N LEU A 780 36.07 -25.48 17.45
CA LEU A 780 36.04 -26.93 17.25
C LEU A 780 37.29 -27.39 16.49
N LYS A 781 37.65 -28.67 16.57
CA LYS A 781 38.87 -29.22 15.94
C LYS A 781 38.55 -30.40 15.03
N THR A 782 39.19 -30.45 13.86
CA THR A 782 38.94 -31.52 12.89
C THR A 782 39.43 -32.89 13.36
N ASP A 783 38.56 -33.89 13.15
CA ASP A 783 38.78 -35.31 13.46
C ASP A 783 39.76 -36.00 12.48
N LYS A 784 39.90 -37.33 12.59
CA LYS A 784 40.71 -38.17 11.68
C LYS A 784 40.22 -38.19 10.23
N SER A 785 39.00 -37.74 9.96
CA SER A 785 38.41 -37.57 8.62
C SER A 785 38.47 -36.10 8.12
N GLY A 786 39.21 -35.23 8.83
CA GLY A 786 39.29 -33.80 8.51
C GLY A 786 37.99 -33.05 8.80
N GLY A 787 37.09 -33.61 9.60
CA GLY A 787 35.73 -33.11 9.78
C GLY A 787 35.35 -32.74 11.22
N VAL A 788 34.23 -32.03 11.32
CA VAL A 788 33.58 -31.63 12.57
C VAL A 788 32.10 -31.95 12.45
N GLU A 789 31.58 -32.73 13.40
CA GLU A 789 30.17 -33.10 13.49
C GLU A 789 29.36 -31.95 14.10
N LEU A 790 28.36 -31.45 13.37
CA LEU A 790 27.52 -30.34 13.80
C LEU A 790 26.15 -30.79 14.33
N GLY A 791 25.80 -32.07 14.20
CA GLY A 791 24.52 -32.61 14.66
C GLY A 791 23.34 -32.21 13.76
N ALA A 792 22.14 -32.10 14.31
CA ALA A 792 20.93 -31.85 13.53
C ALA A 792 20.78 -30.37 13.11
N LEU A 793 21.36 -29.45 13.89
CA LEU A 793 21.25 -28.00 13.71
C LEU A 793 19.80 -27.48 13.68
N ASP A 794 18.96 -28.03 14.55
CA ASP A 794 17.53 -27.72 14.58
C ASP A 794 17.26 -26.24 14.87
N GLY A 795 16.57 -25.59 13.93
CA GLY A 795 16.26 -24.17 13.98
C GLY A 795 17.44 -23.23 13.70
N ILE A 796 18.59 -23.71 13.21
CA ILE A 796 19.64 -22.85 12.65
C ILE A 796 19.24 -22.36 11.24
N ALA A 797 19.55 -21.11 10.91
CA ALA A 797 19.36 -20.53 9.59
C ALA A 797 20.62 -20.61 8.73
N SER A 798 21.77 -20.28 9.30
CA SER A 798 23.04 -20.22 8.59
C SER A 798 24.21 -20.66 9.46
N ILE A 799 25.26 -21.13 8.78
CA ILE A 799 26.53 -21.55 9.36
C ILE A 799 27.62 -20.76 8.67
N LYS A 800 28.44 -20.03 9.43
CA LYS A 800 29.72 -19.52 8.99
C LYS A 800 30.81 -20.35 9.65
N VAL A 801 31.78 -20.84 8.87
CA VAL A 801 32.98 -21.49 9.42
C VAL A 801 34.22 -20.73 8.96
N GLN A 802 35.14 -20.50 9.89
CA GLN A 802 36.41 -19.80 9.67
C GLN A 802 37.58 -20.65 10.19
N THR A 803 38.61 -20.81 9.37
CA THR A 803 39.87 -21.48 9.73
C THR A 803 40.85 -20.52 10.40
N ALA A 804 41.95 -21.05 10.94
CA ALA A 804 43.03 -20.26 11.56
C ALA A 804 43.72 -19.28 10.58
N ASP A 805 43.79 -19.57 9.28
CA ASP A 805 44.31 -18.68 8.22
C ASP A 805 43.28 -17.62 7.75
N ASN A 806 42.19 -17.43 8.50
CA ASN A 806 41.08 -16.52 8.19
C ASN A 806 40.36 -16.81 6.86
N HIS A 807 40.53 -17.99 6.26
CA HIS A 807 39.62 -18.47 5.23
C HIS A 807 38.24 -18.73 5.85
N GLN A 808 37.18 -18.38 5.13
CA GLN A 808 35.82 -18.45 5.64
C GLN A 808 34.82 -18.90 4.56
N ARG A 809 33.86 -19.73 4.97
CA ARG A 809 32.69 -20.11 4.17
C ARG A 809 31.41 -19.81 4.96
N LEU A 810 30.35 -19.45 4.25
CA LEU A 810 29.01 -19.21 4.79
C LEU A 810 28.01 -20.03 3.98
N TRP A 811 27.20 -20.83 4.67
CA TRP A 811 26.09 -21.58 4.09
C TRP A 811 24.76 -21.12 4.69
N GLN A 812 23.78 -20.92 3.82
CA GLN A 812 22.37 -20.83 4.22
C GLN A 812 21.80 -22.25 4.25
N LEU A 813 21.22 -22.67 5.37
CA LEU A 813 20.69 -24.03 5.48
C LEU A 813 19.40 -24.19 4.67
N PRO A 814 19.23 -25.29 3.92
CA PRO A 814 18.07 -25.45 3.04
C PRO A 814 16.78 -25.49 3.83
N LYS A 815 15.82 -24.64 3.43
CA LYS A 815 14.44 -24.69 3.89
C LYS A 815 13.56 -25.23 2.76
N HIS A 816 12.50 -25.95 3.12
CA HIS A 816 11.41 -26.24 2.19
C HIS A 816 10.86 -24.91 1.65
N ARG A 817 10.95 -24.70 0.33
CA ARG A 817 10.57 -23.45 -0.33
C ARG A 817 9.57 -23.73 -1.44
N ARG A 818 8.69 -22.76 -1.64
CA ARG A 818 7.61 -22.77 -2.62
C ARG A 818 7.34 -21.36 -3.10
N THR A 819 7.08 -21.23 -4.40
CA THR A 819 6.57 -20.00 -5.00
C THR A 819 5.06 -19.91 -4.73
N ASN A 820 4.67 -19.35 -3.60
CA ASN A 820 3.26 -19.21 -3.18
C ASN A 820 2.52 -18.13 -3.99
N PRO A 821 1.23 -18.28 -4.35
CA PRO A 821 0.46 -17.23 -5.02
C PRO A 821 0.23 -16.06 -4.05
N GLY A 822 0.51 -14.82 -4.45
CA GLY A 822 0.27 -13.65 -3.57
C GLY A 822 -1.20 -13.17 -3.53
N LEU A 823 -2.01 -13.60 -4.51
CA LEU A 823 -3.42 -13.25 -4.64
C LEU A 823 -4.22 -14.45 -5.18
N ILE A 824 -5.36 -14.72 -4.56
CA ILE A 824 -6.37 -15.71 -4.97
C ILE A 824 -7.73 -15.01 -4.92
N HIS A 825 -8.55 -15.22 -5.95
CA HIS A 825 -9.97 -14.91 -5.94
C HIS A 825 -10.77 -16.22 -5.88
N ALA A 826 -11.91 -16.22 -5.20
CA ALA A 826 -12.80 -17.37 -5.11
C ALA A 826 -14.25 -16.92 -4.89
N VAL A 827 -15.22 -17.79 -5.17
CA VAL A 827 -16.62 -17.57 -4.83
C VAL A 827 -16.85 -17.90 -3.35
N ALA A 828 -17.74 -17.16 -2.69
CA ALA A 828 -18.11 -17.42 -1.30
C ALA A 828 -18.66 -18.85 -1.11
N GLY A 829 -18.14 -19.57 -0.13
CA GLY A 829 -18.44 -20.99 0.11
C GLY A 829 -17.57 -22.00 -0.65
N GLU A 830 -16.76 -21.58 -1.62
CA GLU A 830 -15.82 -22.49 -2.29
C GLU A 830 -14.58 -22.80 -1.44
N LYS A 831 -14.04 -24.01 -1.62
CA LYS A 831 -12.84 -24.49 -0.93
C LYS A 831 -11.57 -23.98 -1.60
N ILE A 832 -10.79 -23.18 -0.88
CA ILE A 832 -9.50 -22.68 -1.38
C ILE A 832 -8.39 -23.60 -0.89
N GLN A 833 -7.70 -24.26 -1.83
CA GLN A 833 -6.56 -25.14 -1.53
C GLN A 833 -5.23 -24.41 -1.72
N ILE A 834 -4.45 -24.29 -0.65
CA ILE A 834 -3.13 -23.65 -0.63
C ILE A 834 -2.11 -24.70 -0.18
N PRO A 835 -1.22 -25.16 -1.06
CA PRO A 835 -0.33 -26.27 -0.76
C PRO A 835 0.74 -25.84 0.27
N TYR A 836 0.93 -26.63 1.33
CA TYR A 836 1.62 -26.22 2.56
C TYR A 836 2.29 -27.37 3.32
N SER A 837 3.58 -27.20 3.65
CA SER A 837 4.41 -28.22 4.32
C SER A 837 4.76 -27.91 5.78
N GLY A 838 4.00 -27.02 6.44
CA GLY A 838 4.15 -26.72 7.87
C GLY A 838 3.06 -27.34 8.73
N THR A 839 2.88 -26.86 9.97
CA THR A 839 1.81 -27.34 10.86
C THR A 839 0.67 -26.34 10.96
N LEU A 840 -0.55 -26.82 11.21
CA LEU A 840 -1.71 -25.96 11.46
C LEU A 840 -1.65 -25.38 12.88
N THR A 841 -0.78 -24.39 13.10
CA THR A 841 -0.57 -23.75 14.40
C THR A 841 -0.49 -22.23 14.27
N ARG A 842 -0.89 -21.51 15.33
CA ARG A 842 -0.78 -20.04 15.42
C ARG A 842 0.65 -19.50 15.33
N LYS A 843 1.63 -20.34 15.68
CA LYS A 843 3.06 -20.03 15.51
C LYS A 843 3.45 -19.93 14.04
N ASP A 844 2.89 -20.80 13.21
CA ASP A 844 3.25 -20.93 11.80
C ASP A 844 2.34 -20.13 10.86
N LEU A 845 1.09 -19.88 11.28
CA LEU A 845 0.00 -19.39 10.43
C LEU A 845 -0.90 -18.38 11.15
N ALA A 846 -1.41 -17.42 10.40
CA ALA A 846 -2.55 -16.58 10.79
C ALA A 846 -3.48 -16.35 9.59
N LEU A 847 -4.79 -16.29 9.80
CA LEU A 847 -5.76 -15.88 8.78
C LEU A 847 -6.66 -14.79 9.35
N HIS A 848 -6.62 -13.61 8.74
CA HIS A 848 -7.33 -12.43 9.23
C HIS A 848 -8.20 -11.84 8.14
N ALA A 849 -9.47 -11.57 8.45
CA ALA A 849 -10.28 -10.68 7.62
C ALA A 849 -9.75 -9.24 7.79
N PHE A 850 -9.70 -8.47 6.71
CA PHE A 850 -9.23 -7.09 6.76
C PHE A 850 -10.05 -6.17 5.86
N SER A 851 -9.99 -4.87 6.16
CA SER A 851 -10.58 -3.80 5.37
C SER A 851 -9.58 -2.65 5.20
N SER A 852 -10.03 -1.53 4.62
CA SER A 852 -9.23 -0.29 4.60
C SER A 852 -8.82 0.24 5.99
N ALA A 853 -9.46 -0.25 7.06
CA ALA A 853 -9.14 0.08 8.46
C ALA A 853 -8.19 -0.93 9.15
N GLY A 854 -7.61 -1.87 8.39
CA GLY A 854 -6.78 -2.94 8.92
C GLY A 854 -7.60 -4.20 9.25
N ILE A 855 -7.08 -5.03 10.17
CA ILE A 855 -7.68 -6.33 10.51
C ILE A 855 -9.00 -6.12 11.27
N THR A 856 -10.06 -6.81 10.86
CA THR A 856 -11.41 -6.71 11.44
C THR A 856 -11.72 -7.89 12.35
N SER A 857 -11.46 -9.11 11.88
CA SER A 857 -11.70 -10.35 12.62
C SER A 857 -10.65 -11.42 12.33
N ASP A 858 -10.59 -12.42 13.21
CA ASP A 858 -9.72 -13.58 13.12
C ASP A 858 -10.49 -14.77 12.54
N ALA A 859 -10.01 -15.30 11.42
CA ALA A 859 -10.64 -16.38 10.67
C ALA A 859 -9.83 -17.68 10.70
N PHE A 860 -8.77 -17.80 11.52
CA PHE A 860 -7.91 -18.99 11.61
C PHE A 860 -8.67 -20.31 11.78
N ARG A 861 -9.83 -20.30 12.47
CA ARG A 861 -10.69 -21.48 12.67
C ARG A 861 -11.27 -22.08 11.38
N THR A 862 -11.28 -21.34 10.27
CA THR A 862 -11.74 -21.83 8.95
C THR A 862 -10.65 -22.59 8.17
N LEU A 863 -9.40 -22.59 8.67
CA LEU A 863 -8.31 -23.37 8.09
C LEU A 863 -8.34 -24.81 8.59
N SER A 864 -8.17 -25.76 7.68
CA SER A 864 -7.83 -27.15 7.97
C SER A 864 -6.62 -27.57 7.15
N LEU A 865 -5.83 -28.54 7.65
CA LEU A 865 -4.68 -29.10 6.91
C LEU A 865 -5.04 -30.53 6.48
N LYS A 866 -5.21 -30.73 5.17
CA LYS A 866 -5.64 -32.01 4.58
C LYS A 866 -4.70 -32.38 3.45
N ASN A 867 -4.09 -33.57 3.49
CA ASN A 867 -3.21 -34.11 2.43
C ASN A 867 -2.08 -33.17 1.97
N GLY A 868 -1.53 -32.35 2.88
CA GLY A 868 -0.51 -31.33 2.56
C GLY A 868 -1.06 -30.00 2.02
N PHE A 869 -2.37 -29.76 2.04
CA PHE A 869 -2.99 -28.50 1.65
C PHE A 869 -3.64 -27.82 2.85
N LEU A 870 -3.37 -26.54 3.04
CA LEU A 870 -4.25 -25.67 3.81
C LEU A 870 -5.51 -25.45 2.99
N VAL A 871 -6.63 -25.95 3.51
CA VAL A 871 -7.97 -25.74 2.97
C VAL A 871 -8.63 -24.67 3.81
N ALA A 872 -8.88 -23.51 3.22
CA ALA A 872 -9.82 -22.53 3.77
C ALA A 872 -11.21 -22.87 3.21
N ASP A 873 -12.17 -23.07 4.10
CA ASP A 873 -13.52 -23.55 3.80
C ASP A 873 -14.56 -22.59 4.42
N ASN A 874 -15.73 -22.44 3.78
CA ASN A 874 -16.81 -21.55 4.24
C ASN A 874 -16.36 -20.13 4.63
N LEU A 875 -15.52 -19.48 3.80
CA LEU A 875 -15.23 -18.05 3.97
C LEU A 875 -16.42 -17.21 3.51
N GLU A 876 -16.87 -16.29 4.37
CA GLU A 876 -17.83 -15.26 4.02
C GLU A 876 -17.23 -14.24 3.03
N PRO A 877 -18.06 -13.45 2.33
CA PRO A 877 -17.56 -12.48 1.35
C PRO A 877 -16.75 -11.36 2.01
N GLY A 878 -15.61 -11.02 1.41
CA GLY A 878 -14.67 -10.05 1.96
C GLY A 878 -13.24 -10.22 1.46
N ASP A 879 -12.29 -9.62 2.18
CA ASP A 879 -10.85 -9.71 1.93
C ASP A 879 -10.17 -10.33 3.15
N TYR A 880 -9.36 -11.36 2.92
CA TYR A 880 -8.61 -12.08 3.95
C TYR A 880 -7.12 -12.12 3.64
N ARG A 881 -6.30 -12.15 4.67
CA ARG A 881 -4.85 -12.28 4.58
C ARG A 881 -4.39 -13.51 5.33
N LEU A 882 -3.90 -14.50 4.59
CA LEU A 882 -3.19 -15.65 5.13
C LEU A 882 -1.71 -15.29 5.27
N LEU A 883 -1.18 -15.37 6.49
CA LEU A 883 0.23 -15.17 6.79
C LEU A 883 0.91 -16.52 7.02
N LEU A 884 1.89 -16.85 6.17
CA LEU A 884 2.77 -18.00 6.31
C LEU A 884 4.04 -17.55 7.05
N LYS A 885 3.96 -17.49 8.39
CA LYS A 885 4.94 -16.83 9.28
C LYS A 885 6.36 -17.36 9.09
N LYS A 886 6.55 -18.69 9.03
CA LYS A 886 7.85 -19.35 8.81
C LYS A 886 8.57 -18.91 7.53
N SER A 887 7.84 -18.56 6.48
CA SER A 887 8.36 -18.07 5.20
C SER A 887 8.26 -16.56 5.03
N ASN A 888 7.74 -15.83 6.04
CA ASN A 888 7.40 -14.41 5.98
C ASN A 888 6.62 -14.03 4.69
N HIS A 889 5.67 -14.88 4.30
CA HIS A 889 4.91 -14.74 3.05
C HIS A 889 3.45 -14.46 3.35
N SER A 890 2.81 -13.60 2.56
CA SER A 890 1.38 -13.27 2.71
C SER A 890 0.61 -13.55 1.42
N ILE A 891 -0.54 -14.18 1.57
CA ILE A 891 -1.47 -14.50 0.48
C ILE A 891 -2.75 -13.72 0.75
N THR A 892 -3.18 -12.90 -0.21
CA THR A 892 -4.48 -12.23 -0.16
C THR A 892 -5.53 -13.13 -0.79
N LEU A 893 -6.63 -13.38 -0.08
CA LEU A 893 -7.81 -14.07 -0.58
C LEU A 893 -8.92 -13.03 -0.71
N ARG A 894 -9.52 -12.90 -1.90
CA ARG A 894 -10.72 -12.09 -2.11
C ARG A 894 -11.89 -13.01 -2.42
N ILE A 895 -12.92 -12.92 -1.59
CA ILE A 895 -14.07 -13.81 -1.61
C ILE A 895 -15.29 -12.97 -1.99
N ALA A 896 -15.94 -13.29 -3.10
CA ALA A 896 -17.13 -12.55 -3.56
C ALA A 896 -18.35 -13.45 -3.63
N ARG A 897 -19.53 -12.89 -3.34
CA ARG A 897 -20.82 -13.54 -3.58
C ARG A 897 -21.54 -12.84 -4.73
N GLY A 898 -21.96 -13.62 -5.74
CA GLY A 898 -22.72 -13.10 -6.86
C GLY A 898 -22.66 -14.04 -8.06
N THR A 899 -23.02 -13.53 -9.24
CA THR A 899 -23.17 -14.32 -10.48
C THR A 899 -21.81 -14.70 -11.05
N VAL A 900 -21.63 -15.97 -11.42
CA VAL A 900 -20.42 -16.45 -12.11
C VAL A 900 -20.69 -16.47 -13.62
N SER A 901 -19.84 -15.77 -14.38
CA SER A 901 -19.93 -15.68 -15.85
C SER A 901 -18.55 -15.36 -16.43
N ASN A 902 -18.25 -15.82 -17.66
CA ASN A 902 -17.00 -15.48 -18.37
C ASN A 902 -15.69 -15.65 -17.54
N GLY A 903 -15.62 -16.66 -16.66
CA GLY A 903 -14.46 -16.88 -15.77
C GLY A 903 -14.29 -15.84 -14.66
N HIS A 904 -15.33 -15.08 -14.35
CA HIS A 904 -15.36 -14.04 -13.31
C HIS A 904 -16.56 -14.23 -12.39
N VAL A 905 -16.45 -13.72 -11.16
CA VAL A 905 -17.60 -13.52 -10.25
C VAL A 905 -17.93 -12.04 -10.17
N PHE A 906 -19.20 -11.71 -10.34
CA PHE A 906 -19.75 -10.35 -10.36
C PHE A 906 -20.66 -10.13 -9.15
N SER A 907 -20.39 -9.07 -8.38
CA SER A 907 -21.24 -8.59 -7.29
C SER A 907 -21.55 -7.09 -7.47
N ASP A 908 -22.49 -6.56 -6.71
CA ASP A 908 -22.83 -5.12 -6.74
C ASP A 908 -21.65 -4.20 -6.41
N ALA A 909 -20.62 -4.71 -5.73
CA ALA A 909 -19.43 -3.95 -5.37
C ALA A 909 -18.24 -4.16 -6.31
N ARG A 910 -18.06 -5.38 -6.86
CA ARG A 910 -16.84 -5.75 -7.58
C ARG A 910 -16.98 -6.94 -8.53
N THR A 911 -16.04 -6.99 -9.46
CA THR A 911 -15.80 -8.13 -10.36
C THR A 911 -14.43 -8.73 -10.07
N LEU A 912 -14.32 -10.06 -9.96
CA LEU A 912 -13.05 -10.75 -9.70
C LEU A 912 -12.81 -11.85 -10.75
N GLU A 913 -11.62 -11.87 -11.37
CA GLU A 913 -11.17 -12.99 -12.23
C GLU A 913 -10.97 -14.24 -11.39
N LEU A 914 -11.76 -15.27 -11.68
CA LEU A 914 -11.56 -16.61 -11.16
C LEU A 914 -10.50 -17.31 -12.01
N ARG A 915 -9.64 -18.10 -11.36
CA ARG A 915 -8.78 -19.06 -12.05
C ARG A 915 -8.83 -20.38 -11.33
N GLU A 916 -9.19 -21.43 -12.06
CA GLU A 916 -8.98 -22.79 -11.61
C GLU A 916 -7.51 -22.99 -11.27
N ARG A 917 -7.26 -23.42 -10.03
CA ARG A 917 -5.93 -23.65 -9.51
C ARG A 917 -5.97 -24.92 -8.67
N ASN A 918 -5.62 -26.03 -9.30
CA ASN A 918 -5.20 -27.25 -8.62
C ASN A 918 -3.66 -27.25 -8.61
N PRO A 919 -3.00 -26.55 -7.66
CA PRO A 919 -1.55 -26.39 -7.71
C PRO A 919 -0.84 -27.70 -7.35
N SER A 920 0.17 -28.06 -8.14
CA SER A 920 0.96 -29.27 -7.92
C SER A 920 1.74 -29.23 -6.60
N HIS A 921 1.78 -30.34 -5.87
CA HIS A 921 2.44 -30.41 -4.56
C HIS A 921 3.13 -31.76 -4.33
N LEU A 922 4.41 -31.72 -3.94
CA LEU A 922 5.08 -32.85 -3.27
C LEU A 922 4.41 -33.13 -1.90
N THR A 923 3.54 -34.12 -1.81
CA THR A 923 2.79 -34.45 -0.58
C THR A 923 3.54 -35.43 0.33
N LYS A 924 4.42 -36.26 -0.23
CA LYS A 924 5.29 -37.20 0.51
C LYS A 924 6.68 -37.24 -0.13
N LEU A 925 7.70 -37.38 0.71
CA LEU A 925 9.08 -37.67 0.34
C LEU A 925 9.63 -38.64 1.38
N SER A 926 9.90 -39.89 0.99
CA SER A 926 10.39 -40.94 1.90
C SER A 926 11.43 -41.81 1.23
N LEU A 927 12.41 -42.27 2.02
CA LEU A 927 13.33 -43.33 1.61
C LEU A 927 12.73 -44.68 2.03
N ASP A 928 12.64 -45.61 1.08
CA ASP A 928 12.25 -47.00 1.31
C ASP A 928 13.42 -47.91 0.88
N GLY A 929 14.24 -48.31 1.86
CA GLY A 929 15.48 -49.04 1.61
C GLY A 929 16.46 -48.27 0.71
N LYS A 930 16.55 -48.68 -0.56
CA LYS A 930 17.38 -48.04 -1.61
C LYS A 930 16.58 -47.16 -2.58
N SER A 931 15.26 -47.09 -2.42
CA SER A 931 14.34 -46.36 -3.28
C SER A 931 13.94 -45.02 -2.66
N LEU A 932 13.63 -44.03 -3.50
CA LEU A 932 13.11 -42.74 -3.10
C LEU A 932 11.65 -42.60 -3.59
N GLU A 933 10.70 -42.64 -2.66
CA GLU A 933 9.28 -42.45 -2.94
C GLU A 933 8.94 -40.95 -2.90
N ILE A 934 8.32 -40.46 -3.98
CA ILE A 934 7.94 -39.05 -4.16
C ILE A 934 6.49 -38.99 -4.63
N ASN A 935 5.58 -38.56 -3.76
CA ASN A 935 4.17 -38.45 -4.11
C ASN A 935 3.85 -37.00 -4.50
N VAL A 936 3.23 -36.82 -5.66
CA VAL A 936 2.90 -35.51 -6.23
C VAL A 936 1.39 -35.42 -6.46
N ALA A 937 0.72 -34.51 -5.75
CA ALA A 937 -0.67 -34.19 -5.99
C ALA A 937 -0.82 -33.17 -7.13
N ASN A 938 -1.97 -33.19 -7.82
CA ASN A 938 -2.34 -32.29 -8.91
C ASN A 938 -1.29 -32.23 -10.03
N THR A 939 -0.88 -33.41 -10.52
CA THR A 939 -0.02 -33.56 -11.71
C THR A 939 -0.81 -33.33 -12.99
N GLY A 940 -0.20 -32.67 -13.96
CA GLY A 940 -0.68 -32.56 -15.35
C GLY A 940 0.48 -32.59 -16.34
N GLU A 941 0.19 -32.46 -17.64
CA GLU A 941 1.17 -32.63 -18.73
C GLU A 941 2.41 -31.72 -18.63
N THR A 942 2.30 -30.56 -17.98
CA THR A 942 3.38 -29.58 -17.75
C THR A 942 4.10 -29.76 -16.41
N THR A 943 3.72 -30.76 -15.60
CA THR A 943 4.39 -31.04 -14.31
C THR A 943 5.73 -31.72 -14.55
N ARG A 944 6.79 -31.21 -13.92
CA ARG A 944 8.17 -31.75 -14.01
C ARG A 944 8.72 -31.98 -12.60
N LEU A 945 9.46 -33.06 -12.43
CA LEU A 945 10.14 -33.42 -11.18
C LEU A 945 11.65 -33.45 -11.43
N HIS A 946 12.37 -32.54 -10.78
CA HIS A 946 13.82 -32.45 -10.86
C HIS A 946 14.45 -33.11 -9.63
N VAL A 947 15.28 -34.13 -9.85
CA VAL A 947 16.05 -34.82 -8.81
C VAL A 947 17.53 -34.59 -9.06
N ILE A 948 18.22 -33.99 -8.09
CA ILE A 948 19.66 -33.69 -8.17
C ILE A 948 20.35 -34.34 -6.97
N ALA A 949 21.36 -35.17 -7.25
CA ALA A 949 22.23 -35.74 -6.24
C ALA A 949 23.52 -34.91 -6.14
N THR A 950 23.85 -34.44 -4.94
CA THR A 950 25.11 -33.76 -4.63
C THR A 950 25.75 -34.39 -3.38
N ARG A 951 27.08 -34.38 -3.31
CA ARG A 951 27.83 -34.85 -2.13
C ARG A 951 27.84 -33.82 -1.01
N PHE A 952 27.95 -32.56 -1.37
CA PHE A 952 27.96 -31.42 -0.49
C PHE A 952 26.66 -30.61 -0.63
N LEU A 953 26.45 -29.69 0.30
CA LEU A 953 25.37 -28.71 0.18
C LEU A 953 25.65 -27.82 -1.04
N PRO A 954 24.71 -27.70 -2.01
CA PRO A 954 25.00 -27.05 -3.27
C PRO A 954 25.19 -25.53 -3.11
N ASP A 955 26.36 -25.03 -3.50
CA ASP A 955 26.66 -23.59 -3.60
C ASP A 955 25.69 -22.87 -4.58
N PHE A 956 25.23 -23.58 -5.62
CA PHE A 956 24.30 -23.05 -6.63
C PHE A 956 22.87 -23.56 -6.36
N ASP A 957 22.04 -22.72 -5.76
CA ASP A 957 20.71 -23.10 -5.27
C ASP A 957 19.65 -23.32 -6.38
N LEU A 958 19.18 -24.57 -6.52
CA LEU A 958 18.18 -24.97 -7.51
C LEU A 958 16.89 -24.13 -7.47
N PHE A 959 16.35 -23.85 -6.28
CA PHE A 959 15.09 -23.11 -6.17
C PHE A 959 15.25 -21.63 -6.51
N GLY A 960 16.38 -21.02 -6.14
CA GLY A 960 16.72 -19.65 -6.51
C GLY A 960 16.72 -19.45 -8.02
N PHE A 961 17.34 -20.37 -8.77
CA PHE A 961 17.44 -20.29 -10.23
C PHE A 961 16.16 -20.71 -10.97
N LEU A 962 15.54 -21.86 -10.66
CA LEU A 962 14.42 -22.41 -11.46
C LEU A 962 13.02 -22.19 -10.85
N GLY A 963 12.94 -21.74 -9.60
CA GLY A 963 11.67 -21.55 -8.87
C GLY A 963 10.93 -20.24 -9.17
N HIS A 964 11.61 -19.27 -9.81
CA HIS A 964 11.00 -18.03 -10.26
C HIS A 964 10.48 -18.16 -11.70
N ALA A 965 9.21 -17.85 -11.88
CA ALA A 965 8.59 -17.62 -13.18
C ALA A 965 7.77 -16.32 -13.10
N PRO A 966 7.79 -15.47 -14.15
CA PRO A 966 6.91 -14.31 -14.25
C PRO A 966 5.44 -14.69 -14.01
N ARG A 967 4.73 -13.87 -13.24
CA ARG A 967 3.33 -14.14 -12.85
C ARG A 967 2.40 -13.00 -13.21
N THR A 968 1.26 -13.39 -13.74
CA THR A 968 0.19 -12.48 -14.12
C THR A 968 -0.67 -12.12 -12.91
N GLY A 969 -1.00 -10.83 -12.80
CA GLY A 969 -2.00 -10.37 -11.84
C GLY A 969 -3.40 -10.84 -12.24
N LEU A 970 -4.28 -11.01 -11.25
CA LEU A 970 -5.69 -11.29 -11.50
C LEU A 970 -6.44 -9.97 -11.75
N PHE A 971 -7.36 -9.96 -12.70
CA PHE A 971 -8.25 -8.84 -12.93
C PHE A 971 -9.19 -8.67 -11.73
N SER A 972 -9.32 -7.41 -11.30
CA SER A 972 -10.23 -6.98 -10.25
C SER A 972 -10.85 -5.67 -10.73
N GLY A 973 -12.17 -5.60 -10.72
CA GLY A 973 -12.91 -4.39 -11.06
C GLY A 973 -13.84 -3.94 -9.95
N THR A 974 -14.25 -2.68 -10.00
CA THR A 974 -15.42 -2.16 -9.28
C THR A 974 -16.56 -2.02 -10.26
N SER A 975 -17.71 -2.60 -9.93
CA SER A 975 -18.95 -2.49 -10.68
C SER A 975 -19.37 -1.03 -10.79
N ALA A 976 -20.06 -0.67 -11.87
CA ALA A 976 -20.53 0.69 -12.07
C ALA A 976 -21.58 1.09 -11.02
N ASN A 977 -21.67 2.39 -10.75
CA ASN A 977 -22.77 2.96 -9.99
C ASN A 977 -23.18 4.28 -10.65
N LEU A 978 -24.22 4.24 -11.49
CA LEU A 978 -24.78 5.41 -12.18
C LEU A 978 -26.25 5.61 -11.75
N PRO A 979 -26.51 6.17 -10.55
CA PRO A 979 -27.87 6.37 -10.06
C PRO A 979 -28.62 7.43 -10.88
N ASN A 980 -29.95 7.32 -10.93
CA ASN A 980 -30.82 8.39 -11.40
C ASN A 980 -30.53 9.68 -10.61
N LEU A 981 -30.56 10.81 -11.28
CA LEU A 981 -30.22 12.11 -10.68
C LEU A 981 -31.48 12.97 -10.61
N TYR A 982 -31.67 13.67 -9.50
CA TYR A 982 -32.80 14.57 -9.27
C TYR A 982 -32.29 15.92 -8.76
N VAL A 983 -32.61 17.01 -9.47
CA VAL A 983 -32.30 18.38 -9.05
C VAL A 983 -33.56 19.22 -9.14
N SER A 984 -33.93 19.84 -8.03
CA SER A 984 -35.18 20.60 -7.86
C SER A 984 -34.93 22.10 -7.80
N GLY A 985 -35.86 22.89 -8.35
CA GLY A 985 -36.06 24.29 -7.96
C GLY A 985 -35.08 25.32 -8.52
N ARG A 986 -34.40 25.05 -9.65
CA ARG A 986 -33.58 26.03 -10.38
C ARG A 986 -34.42 27.26 -10.74
N LYS A 987 -33.94 28.49 -10.50
CA LYS A 987 -34.60 29.70 -11.02
C LYS A 987 -34.37 29.83 -12.52
N ILE A 988 -35.45 30.02 -13.27
CA ILE A 988 -35.43 30.31 -14.71
C ILE A 988 -35.05 31.79 -14.92
N GLY A 989 -34.24 32.07 -15.95
CA GLY A 989 -33.88 33.45 -16.35
C GLY A 989 -35.07 34.22 -16.93
N ASP A 990 -35.06 35.55 -16.76
CA ASP A 990 -36.26 36.37 -17.03
C ASP A 990 -36.71 36.32 -18.51
N GLU A 991 -35.80 36.19 -19.48
CA GLU A 991 -36.11 36.03 -20.91
C GLU A 991 -36.89 34.73 -21.21
N PHE A 992 -36.42 33.59 -20.68
CA PHE A 992 -37.06 32.30 -20.92
C PHE A 992 -38.42 32.23 -20.22
N ARG A 993 -38.56 32.87 -19.05
CA ARG A 993 -39.84 33.08 -18.39
C ARG A 993 -40.79 33.88 -19.30
N TYR A 994 -40.36 35.03 -19.81
CA TYR A 994 -41.15 35.88 -20.71
C TYR A 994 -41.62 35.14 -21.97
N ILE A 995 -40.74 34.33 -22.60
CA ILE A 995 -41.08 33.53 -23.78
C ILE A 995 -42.17 32.50 -23.46
N LEU A 996 -42.08 31.80 -22.32
CA LEU A 996 -43.08 30.83 -21.90
C LEU A 996 -44.41 31.50 -21.56
N GLU A 997 -44.39 32.56 -20.76
CA GLU A 997 -45.58 33.33 -20.39
C GLU A 997 -46.30 33.86 -21.65
N ARG A 998 -45.57 34.43 -22.61
CA ARG A 998 -46.14 34.89 -23.89
C ARG A 998 -46.63 33.76 -24.81
N ARG A 999 -46.07 32.55 -24.71
CA ARG A 999 -46.50 31.37 -25.49
C ARG A 999 -47.84 30.81 -24.98
N TYR A 1000 -48.01 30.75 -23.66
CA TYR A 1000 -49.18 30.13 -23.01
C TYR A 1000 -50.23 31.12 -22.48
N ALA A 1001 -49.95 32.43 -22.49
CA ALA A 1001 -50.96 33.45 -22.19
C ALA A 1001 -52.19 33.35 -23.11
N GLN A 1002 -53.37 33.53 -22.52
CA GLN A 1002 -54.64 33.52 -23.23
C GLN A 1002 -54.71 34.71 -24.21
N LYS A 1003 -54.59 34.44 -25.51
CA LYS A 1003 -54.60 35.46 -26.57
C LYS A 1003 -56.03 35.93 -26.84
N LEU A 1004 -56.49 36.88 -26.04
CA LEU A 1004 -57.77 37.55 -26.26
C LEU A 1004 -57.65 38.52 -27.47
N PRO A 1005 -58.57 38.44 -28.47
CA PRO A 1005 -58.60 39.42 -29.54
C PRO A 1005 -59.19 40.74 -29.03
N GLY A 1006 -58.31 41.66 -28.62
CA GLY A 1006 -58.70 42.96 -28.09
C GLY A 1006 -57.59 43.99 -28.22
N ASN A 1007 -57.97 45.26 -28.34
CA ASN A 1007 -57.03 46.37 -28.37
C ASN A 1007 -56.48 46.61 -26.96
N MET A 1008 -55.15 46.58 -26.77
CA MET A 1008 -54.50 46.74 -25.46
C MET A 1008 -54.34 48.20 -25.03
N LEU A 1009 -55.27 49.07 -25.44
CA LEU A 1009 -55.38 50.42 -24.90
C LEU A 1009 -56.09 50.35 -23.54
N GLU A 1010 -55.58 51.10 -22.57
CA GLU A 1010 -56.28 51.31 -21.30
C GLU A 1010 -57.67 51.92 -21.54
N ARG A 1011 -58.63 51.58 -20.68
CA ARG A 1011 -59.97 52.19 -20.76
C ARG A 1011 -59.85 53.69 -20.50
N PRO A 1012 -60.46 54.57 -21.33
CA PRO A 1012 -60.42 56.00 -21.08
C PRO A 1012 -61.18 56.32 -19.78
N GLU A 1013 -60.43 56.77 -18.76
CA GLU A 1013 -60.99 57.26 -17.51
C GLU A 1013 -61.37 58.75 -17.61
N ILE A 1014 -62.32 59.19 -16.78
CA ILE A 1014 -62.88 60.55 -16.81
C ILE A 1014 -61.93 61.60 -16.21
N LEU A 1015 -60.80 61.18 -15.61
CA LEU A 1015 -59.80 62.07 -15.01
C LEU A 1015 -58.68 62.42 -16.01
N LEU A 1016 -58.77 63.63 -16.58
CA LEU A 1016 -57.84 64.18 -17.57
C LEU A 1016 -56.42 64.50 -17.05
N ASN A 1017 -56.12 64.25 -15.77
CA ASN A 1017 -54.78 64.34 -15.19
C ASN A 1017 -54.67 63.39 -13.97
N PRO A 1018 -54.00 62.24 -14.06
CA PRO A 1018 -53.58 61.50 -12.87
C PRO A 1018 -52.48 62.28 -12.13
N TRP A 1019 -52.50 62.25 -10.79
CA TRP A 1019 -51.34 62.74 -10.02
C TRP A 1019 -50.12 61.87 -10.33
N ALA A 1020 -49.03 62.49 -10.78
CA ALA A 1020 -47.78 61.79 -11.06
C ALA A 1020 -47.16 61.23 -9.77
N VAL A 1021 -47.31 59.92 -9.55
CA VAL A 1021 -46.71 59.22 -8.40
C VAL A 1021 -45.21 58.94 -8.60
N ARG A 1022 -44.68 59.14 -9.81
CA ARG A 1022 -43.23 59.17 -10.13
C ARG A 1022 -42.96 59.73 -11.52
N ASP A 1023 -41.80 60.35 -11.71
CA ASP A 1023 -41.21 60.56 -13.03
C ASP A 1023 -40.77 59.22 -13.63
N THR A 1024 -41.14 58.98 -14.89
CA THR A 1024 -40.62 57.86 -15.68
C THR A 1024 -39.20 58.16 -16.17
N GLY A 1025 -38.20 57.68 -15.43
CA GLY A 1025 -36.84 57.55 -15.93
C GLY A 1025 -36.70 56.29 -16.80
N THR A 1026 -36.02 56.39 -17.93
CA THR A 1026 -35.67 55.24 -18.77
C THR A 1026 -34.50 54.46 -18.15
N GLU A 1027 -34.77 53.69 -17.09
CA GLU A 1027 -33.81 52.71 -16.59
C GLU A 1027 -33.74 51.52 -17.55
N GLY A 1028 -32.53 51.18 -18.01
CA GLY A 1028 -32.31 49.98 -18.79
C GLY A 1028 -32.49 48.75 -17.90
N GLU A 1029 -33.52 47.94 -18.19
CA GLU A 1029 -33.82 46.73 -17.42
C GLU A 1029 -32.68 45.71 -17.56
N VAL A 1030 -31.89 45.56 -16.51
CA VAL A 1030 -30.83 44.54 -16.44
C VAL A 1030 -31.47 43.20 -16.08
N LEU A 1031 -31.85 42.45 -17.12
CA LEU A 1031 -32.42 41.11 -17.02
C LEU A 1031 -31.52 40.22 -16.14
N ALA A 1032 -32.11 39.55 -15.13
CA ALA A 1032 -31.34 38.68 -14.27
C ALA A 1032 -31.05 37.36 -15.00
N ALA A 1033 -29.76 37.03 -15.11
CA ALA A 1033 -29.36 35.68 -15.49
C ALA A 1033 -30.01 34.66 -14.54
N GLY A 1034 -30.53 33.56 -15.11
CA GLY A 1034 -31.03 32.45 -14.31
C GLY A 1034 -29.90 31.74 -13.57
N ASP A 1035 -30.24 30.96 -12.54
CA ASP A 1035 -29.25 30.10 -11.89
C ASP A 1035 -28.73 29.06 -12.88
N ASP A 1036 -27.52 28.54 -12.71
CA ASP A 1036 -27.11 27.30 -13.38
C ASP A 1036 -27.69 26.06 -12.66
N TYR A 1037 -27.81 24.94 -13.38
CA TYR A 1037 -28.14 23.68 -12.73
C TYR A 1037 -27.00 23.24 -11.81
N ALA A 1038 -27.32 22.99 -10.54
CA ALA A 1038 -26.39 22.33 -9.63
C ALA A 1038 -26.00 20.96 -10.20
N ARG A 1039 -24.70 20.75 -10.42
CA ARG A 1039 -24.16 19.50 -10.96
C ARG A 1039 -24.28 18.38 -9.93
N ALA A 1040 -25.26 17.51 -10.11
CA ALA A 1040 -25.40 16.31 -9.31
C ALA A 1040 -24.24 15.34 -9.57
N LEU A 1041 -23.78 14.65 -8.53
CA LEU A 1041 -22.72 13.64 -8.66
C LEU A 1041 -23.23 12.47 -9.50
N THR A 1042 -22.73 12.34 -10.71
CA THR A 1042 -23.16 11.36 -11.73
C THR A 1042 -22.89 9.89 -11.39
N GLY A 1043 -22.35 9.62 -10.20
CA GLY A 1043 -21.85 8.31 -9.84
C GLY A 1043 -20.46 8.03 -10.43
N ARG A 1044 -20.18 6.76 -10.78
CA ARG A 1044 -18.90 6.32 -11.35
C ARG A 1044 -19.14 5.16 -12.32
N ALA A 1045 -18.59 5.27 -13.54
CA ALA A 1045 -18.42 4.15 -14.47
C ALA A 1045 -17.67 2.97 -13.83
N ALA A 1046 -17.88 1.77 -14.37
CA ALA A 1046 -17.10 0.59 -14.02
C ALA A 1046 -15.60 0.82 -14.30
N LYS A 1047 -14.76 0.15 -13.50
CA LYS A 1047 -13.29 0.25 -13.62
C LYS A 1047 -12.68 -1.12 -13.38
N GLY A 1048 -11.91 -1.60 -14.35
CA GLY A 1048 -11.15 -2.84 -14.25
C GLY A 1048 -9.64 -2.58 -14.25
N GLU A 1049 -8.89 -3.30 -13.41
CA GLU A 1049 -7.43 -3.36 -13.49
C GLU A 1049 -6.88 -4.74 -13.13
N ARG A 1050 -5.75 -5.13 -13.72
CA ARG A 1050 -5.02 -6.34 -13.33
C ARG A 1050 -4.18 -6.06 -12.08
N VAL A 1051 -4.66 -6.53 -10.93
CA VAL A 1051 -3.98 -6.41 -9.65
C VAL A 1051 -2.85 -7.42 -9.59
N LYS A 1052 -1.61 -6.95 -9.76
CA LYS A 1052 -0.43 -7.72 -9.37
C LYS A 1052 -0.41 -7.87 -7.85
N PRO A 1053 0.01 -9.02 -7.30
CA PRO A 1053 0.24 -9.12 -5.86
C PRO A 1053 1.25 -8.04 -5.43
N PRO A 1054 1.17 -7.51 -4.19
CA PRO A 1054 2.17 -6.56 -3.70
C PRO A 1054 3.55 -7.17 -3.88
N SER A 1055 4.47 -6.41 -4.48
CA SER A 1055 5.83 -6.88 -4.73
C SER A 1055 6.42 -7.35 -3.41
N GLN A 1056 6.85 -8.62 -3.36
CA GLN A 1056 7.64 -9.07 -2.23
C GLN A 1056 8.86 -8.16 -2.17
N ARG A 1057 9.11 -7.52 -1.01
CA ARG A 1057 10.44 -6.97 -0.74
C ARG A 1057 11.39 -8.15 -0.83
N GLY A 1058 12.13 -8.23 -1.93
CA GLY A 1058 13.13 -9.26 -2.13
C GLY A 1058 14.15 -9.16 -1.01
N GLY A 1059 14.06 -10.08 -0.05
CA GLY A 1059 15.16 -10.35 0.87
C GLY A 1059 16.22 -11.10 0.08
N ALA A 1060 17.14 -10.35 -0.51
CA ALA A 1060 18.50 -10.82 -0.75
C ALA A 1060 19.20 -11.03 0.60
#